data_AF-A0A9P9M2C8-F1
#
_entry.id   AF-A0A9P9M2C8-F1
#
_cell.length_a   1.000
_cell.length_b   1.000
_cell.length_c   1.000
_cell.angle_alpha   90.00
_cell.angle_beta   90.00
_cell.angle_gamma   90.00
#
_symmetry.space_group_name_H-M   'P 1'
#
loop_
_entity.id
_entity.type
_entity.pdbx_description
1 polymer ?
#
loop_
_entity_poly.entity_id
_entity_poly.type
_entity_poly.pdbx_seq_one_letter_code
_entity_poly.pdbx_strand_id
1 'polypeptide(L)'
;MVRFWGKEKDTGVSSAVEPESPGAEGIPNADIIQRDIRALKVSAKWDPNLPREAVDAIDQAYQTGDLEKKAVLEHTLLEEDSPYPEVRAAVRNYDEDMPANTPRAWIIGMLWCTIGSGVNMLFSLRNPSIYLTPVVTLLLSYPFGVAWTYVMPTKQFKTFGRTWSLNSGPFNAKEHTIIVIMANASFGGTTAYSTDVLLAQEVFYGQKFGWGYQLLLTITCQMLGLGLAGLTRKWLVEPAAMIWPSNLIITTMFETIHTRKTPDALKSGSWTIGRYKYFLIVLVGIFVWEWFPLWIAPFLSAMTFVCWAAPNNVVVNQLFGGQTGLALIPITFDWTIVTAFLTSPLIFPFHAIANTMIGVFVFTIITSLGVHYTGAFYSEYLPMSTGGNFDNTGARYNVSKILTPEYTLDPQLYREYSPIFLSTTFALAYGLSFATIISVVVHTGLYDGQEIWAKWKAARGEGADVHQRMMMKYKEAPWYWYGASFVTMFALGLVTCLVWDTHLTWWAFIIALLISLFFYLPIGIIQATTNVQIGLNVITEFIIGYMQPGRPLAMMMFKMYGYITAYQGLYFTQDIKLAHYMKVPQRVTFWAQFVATLWSCIVQIAVFNWALGAIDGVCTPEQKDNYTCPNAGVFFTASIIWGVIGPKRIFGSEGVYSSLSWFFLVGLIAPILVYLAARKWPRSNLRYINMPIIFGGTAYIPPATPLTYATWGITGTIFNKFIKGRHRAWWTEYNFVTSAALDSGTIICLLLIFFALQLPNKVTSPQWWGGWGGGFQNNMDWNAGVQKVANGTFGPATWK
;
A
#
# COMPACT_ATOMS: atom_id res chain seq x y z
N MET A 1 -45.01 -6.23 7.48
CA MET A 1 -45.52 -7.55 7.10
C MET A 1 -46.33 -7.42 5.82
N VAL A 2 -45.96 -8.20 4.79
CA VAL A 2 -46.71 -8.56 3.58
C VAL A 2 -47.09 -7.44 2.58
N ARG A 3 -46.15 -7.10 1.68
CA ARG A 3 -46.33 -6.87 0.22
C ARG A 3 -45.04 -6.28 -0.37
N PHE A 4 -43.99 -7.09 -0.51
CA PHE A 4 -42.74 -6.71 -1.17
C PHE A 4 -42.08 -7.94 -1.81
N TRP A 5 -42.77 -8.55 -2.77
CA TRP A 5 -42.24 -9.64 -3.59
C TRP A 5 -42.73 -9.44 -5.02
N GLY A 6 -42.15 -8.45 -5.69
CA GLY A 6 -42.18 -8.36 -7.16
C GLY A 6 -40.79 -8.72 -7.66
N LYS A 7 -40.68 -9.83 -8.41
CA LYS A 7 -39.49 -10.13 -9.22
C LYS A 7 -39.35 -9.04 -10.28
N GLU A 8 -38.42 -8.10 -10.07
CA GLU A 8 -37.91 -7.32 -11.20
C GLU A 8 -37.12 -8.26 -12.10
N LYS A 9 -37.57 -8.35 -13.35
CA LYS A 9 -36.86 -9.03 -14.43
C LYS A 9 -35.49 -8.40 -14.57
N ASP A 10 -34.46 -9.25 -14.67
CA ASP A 10 -33.16 -8.91 -15.20
C ASP A 10 -33.34 -8.01 -16.43
N THR A 11 -32.97 -6.73 -16.28
CA THR A 11 -32.75 -5.86 -17.43
C THR A 11 -31.46 -6.34 -18.05
N GLY A 12 -31.64 -7.26 -19.00
CA GLY A 12 -30.59 -7.70 -19.89
C GLY A 12 -29.87 -6.49 -20.49
N VAL A 13 -28.57 -6.70 -20.72
CA VAL A 13 -27.79 -5.96 -21.71
C VAL A 13 -28.71 -5.64 -22.88
N SER A 14 -28.92 -4.36 -23.14
CA SER A 14 -29.69 -3.86 -24.26
C SER A 14 -29.16 -4.49 -25.55
N SER A 15 -29.81 -5.54 -26.02
CA SER A 15 -29.70 -6.00 -27.40
C SER A 15 -30.44 -4.98 -28.27
N ALA A 16 -29.77 -4.53 -29.33
CA ALA A 16 -30.18 -3.52 -30.30
C ALA A 16 -29.80 -2.07 -29.95
N VAL A 17 -28.53 -1.75 -30.22
CA VAL A 17 -28.20 -0.55 -30.99
C VAL A 17 -27.41 -1.06 -32.18
N GLU A 18 -28.01 -1.02 -33.37
CA GLU A 18 -27.20 -1.08 -34.60
C GLU A 18 -26.30 0.17 -34.57
N PRO A 19 -24.97 0.02 -34.58
CA PRO A 19 -24.09 1.17 -34.69
C PRO A 19 -24.34 1.78 -36.07
N GLU A 20 -24.63 3.08 -36.11
CA GLU A 20 -24.53 3.84 -37.36
C GLU A 20 -23.16 3.55 -37.97
N SER A 21 -23.15 3.11 -39.23
CA SER A 21 -21.94 2.90 -39.99
C SER A 21 -21.11 4.18 -39.95
N PRO A 22 -19.83 4.14 -39.54
CA PRO A 22 -18.98 5.31 -39.65
C PRO A 22 -18.98 5.75 -41.11
N GLY A 23 -19.31 7.02 -41.35
CA GLY A 23 -19.21 7.62 -42.67
C GLY A 23 -17.83 7.32 -43.28
N ALA A 24 -17.80 7.10 -44.59
CA ALA A 24 -16.66 6.60 -45.36
C ALA A 24 -15.45 7.57 -45.47
N GLU A 25 -15.10 8.27 -44.39
CA GLU A 25 -13.87 9.03 -44.27
C GLU A 25 -13.03 8.48 -43.11
N GLY A 26 -12.09 7.59 -43.46
CA GLY A 26 -10.96 7.23 -42.62
C GLY A 26 -11.10 5.96 -41.79
N ILE A 27 -11.36 4.80 -42.43
CA ILE A 27 -11.08 3.51 -41.77
C ILE A 27 -9.58 3.48 -41.46
N PRO A 28 -9.16 3.30 -40.19
CA PRO A 28 -7.75 3.13 -39.84
C PRO A 28 -7.13 2.03 -40.70
N ASN A 29 -5.86 2.19 -41.07
CA ASN A 29 -5.17 1.23 -41.94
C ASN A 29 -5.36 -0.21 -41.40
N ALA A 30 -5.85 -1.14 -42.23
CA ALA A 30 -6.28 -2.48 -41.81
C ALA A 30 -5.21 -3.24 -41.00
N ASP A 31 -3.93 -2.96 -41.26
CA ASP A 31 -2.79 -3.50 -40.54
C ASP A 31 -2.72 -3.04 -39.07
N ILE A 32 -3.11 -1.79 -38.79
CA ILE A 32 -3.18 -1.23 -37.44
C ILE A 32 -4.28 -1.94 -36.64
N ILE A 33 -5.47 -2.05 -37.23
CA ILE A 33 -6.63 -2.72 -36.62
C ILE A 33 -6.29 -4.18 -36.27
N GLN A 34 -5.69 -4.91 -37.21
CA GLN A 34 -5.29 -6.30 -36.97
C GLN A 34 -4.22 -6.43 -35.88
N ARG A 35 -3.27 -5.49 -35.83
CA ARG A 35 -2.22 -5.47 -34.81
C ARG A 35 -2.78 -5.15 -33.43
N ASP A 36 -3.68 -4.19 -33.34
CA ASP A 36 -4.24 -3.72 -32.07
C ASP A 36 -5.18 -4.76 -31.47
N ILE A 37 -6.01 -5.43 -32.29
CA ILE A 37 -6.80 -6.60 -31.85
C ILE A 37 -5.90 -7.78 -31.42
N ARG A 38 -4.76 -8.01 -32.09
CA ARG A 38 -3.80 -9.04 -31.65
C ARG A 38 -3.20 -8.67 -30.30
N ALA A 39 -2.84 -7.41 -30.08
CA ALA A 39 -2.32 -6.93 -28.81
C ALA A 39 -3.36 -7.09 -27.70
N LEU A 40 -4.61 -6.69 -27.95
CA LEU A 40 -5.74 -6.85 -27.04
C LEU A 40 -5.99 -8.31 -26.67
N LYS A 41 -5.88 -9.24 -27.63
CA LYS A 41 -6.02 -10.66 -27.35
C LYS A 41 -4.95 -11.19 -26.40
N VAL A 42 -3.71 -10.73 -26.55
CA VAL A 42 -2.61 -11.14 -25.67
C VAL A 42 -2.84 -10.62 -24.25
N SER A 43 -3.22 -9.35 -24.08
CA SER A 43 -3.48 -8.77 -22.76
C SER A 43 -4.76 -9.31 -22.12
N ALA A 44 -5.84 -9.49 -22.87
CA ALA A 44 -7.14 -9.91 -22.35
C ALA A 44 -7.17 -11.36 -21.82
N LYS A 45 -6.25 -12.22 -22.28
CA LYS A 45 -6.31 -13.66 -22.02
C LYS A 45 -6.28 -14.02 -20.53
N TRP A 46 -5.43 -13.33 -19.78
CA TRP A 46 -5.18 -13.63 -18.37
C TRP A 46 -5.64 -12.51 -17.43
N ASP A 47 -6.19 -11.44 -17.97
CA ASP A 47 -6.60 -10.28 -17.18
C ASP A 47 -7.88 -10.58 -16.37
N PRO A 48 -7.81 -10.58 -15.02
CA PRO A 48 -8.97 -10.80 -14.17
C PRO A 48 -9.89 -9.58 -14.07
N ASN A 49 -9.43 -8.38 -14.44
CA ASN A 49 -10.21 -7.15 -14.38
C ASN A 49 -11.09 -6.95 -15.61
N LEU A 50 -10.77 -7.61 -16.73
CA LEU A 50 -11.59 -7.52 -17.93
C LEU A 50 -12.85 -8.41 -17.82
N PRO A 51 -14.05 -7.89 -18.10
CA PRO A 51 -15.28 -8.68 -18.12
C PRO A 51 -15.17 -9.87 -19.09
N ARG A 52 -15.77 -11.02 -18.73
CA ARG A 52 -15.76 -12.23 -19.59
C ARG A 52 -16.32 -11.97 -20.97
N GLU A 53 -17.41 -11.21 -21.04
CA GLU A 53 -18.06 -10.84 -22.30
C GLU A 53 -17.11 -10.08 -23.24
N ALA A 54 -16.27 -9.19 -22.70
CA ALA A 54 -15.29 -8.45 -23.49
C ALA A 54 -14.15 -9.38 -23.98
N VAL A 55 -13.68 -10.31 -23.13
CA VAL A 55 -12.69 -11.32 -23.54
C VAL A 55 -13.24 -12.19 -24.66
N ASP A 56 -14.46 -12.69 -24.52
CA ASP A 56 -15.12 -13.55 -25.51
C ASP A 56 -15.36 -12.79 -26.83
N ALA A 57 -15.72 -11.50 -26.76
CA ALA A 57 -15.86 -10.64 -27.94
C ALA A 57 -14.53 -10.43 -28.68
N ILE A 58 -13.43 -10.18 -27.96
CA ILE A 58 -12.07 -10.08 -28.54
C ILE A 58 -11.67 -11.39 -29.22
N ASP A 59 -11.94 -12.53 -28.57
CA ASP A 59 -11.62 -13.84 -29.15
C ASP A 59 -12.43 -14.15 -30.41
N GLN A 60 -13.72 -13.79 -30.43
CA GLN A 60 -14.57 -13.94 -31.61
C GLN A 60 -14.12 -13.03 -32.76
N ALA A 61 -13.83 -11.76 -32.48
CA ALA A 61 -13.33 -10.82 -33.49
C ALA A 61 -11.98 -11.26 -34.08
N TYR A 62 -11.09 -11.82 -33.26
CA TYR A 62 -9.81 -12.36 -33.73
C TYR A 62 -10.00 -13.57 -34.65
N GLN A 63 -10.93 -14.48 -34.33
CA GLN A 63 -11.17 -15.72 -35.09
C GLN A 63 -11.94 -15.51 -36.39
N THR A 64 -12.93 -14.61 -36.40
CA THR A 64 -13.82 -14.40 -37.55
C THR A 64 -13.15 -13.69 -38.73
N GLY A 65 -11.99 -13.05 -38.53
CA GLY A 65 -11.24 -12.40 -39.61
C GLY A 65 -11.87 -11.11 -40.15
N ASP A 66 -13.15 -10.87 -39.86
CA ASP A 66 -13.97 -9.72 -40.24
C ASP A 66 -13.36 -8.38 -39.76
N LEU A 67 -13.01 -7.52 -40.72
CA LEU A 67 -12.35 -6.25 -40.45
C LEU A 67 -13.30 -5.23 -39.82
N GLU A 68 -14.59 -5.24 -40.19
CA GLU A 68 -15.58 -4.29 -39.66
C GLU A 68 -15.84 -4.57 -38.18
N LYS A 69 -16.02 -5.84 -37.81
CA LYS A 69 -16.18 -6.22 -36.40
C LYS A 69 -14.96 -5.89 -35.55
N LYS A 70 -13.76 -6.04 -36.13
CA LYS A 70 -12.51 -5.64 -35.47
C LYS A 70 -12.43 -4.13 -35.29
N ALA A 71 -12.78 -3.36 -36.31
CA ALA A 71 -12.79 -1.90 -36.26
C ALA A 71 -13.78 -1.37 -35.22
N VAL A 72 -15.00 -1.91 -35.18
CA VAL A 72 -16.02 -1.54 -34.17
C VAL A 72 -15.53 -1.87 -32.77
N LEU A 73 -14.99 -3.08 -32.55
CA LEU A 73 -14.51 -3.49 -31.23
C LEU A 73 -13.30 -2.66 -30.78
N GLU A 74 -12.36 -2.37 -31.68
CA GLU A 74 -11.23 -1.49 -31.41
C GLU A 74 -11.72 -0.08 -31.05
N HIS A 75 -12.64 0.48 -31.83
CA HIS A 75 -13.23 1.80 -31.58
C HIS A 75 -13.87 1.86 -30.19
N THR A 76 -14.72 0.88 -29.85
CA THR A 76 -15.40 0.85 -28.55
C THR A 76 -14.43 0.63 -27.37
N LEU A 77 -13.42 -0.23 -27.51
CA LEU A 77 -12.53 -0.58 -26.39
C LEU A 77 -11.29 0.30 -26.25
N LEU A 78 -10.86 1.00 -27.31
CA LEU A 78 -9.66 1.83 -27.30
C LEU A 78 -9.93 3.31 -27.59
N GLU A 79 -11.02 3.67 -28.28
CA GLU A 79 -11.24 5.04 -28.74
C GLU A 79 -12.34 5.77 -27.97
N GLU A 80 -13.49 5.14 -27.72
CA GLU A 80 -14.62 5.80 -27.04
C GLU A 80 -14.42 5.92 -25.53
N ASP A 81 -14.00 4.83 -24.88
CA ASP A 81 -13.87 4.77 -23.43
C ASP A 81 -12.89 3.67 -23.00
N SER A 82 -12.56 3.64 -21.71
CA SER A 82 -11.68 2.60 -21.15
C SER A 82 -12.34 1.21 -21.22
N PRO A 83 -11.59 0.14 -21.55
CA PRO A 83 -12.14 -1.22 -21.54
C PRO A 83 -12.48 -1.69 -20.12
N TYR A 84 -11.98 -0.99 -19.09
CA TYR A 84 -12.20 -1.31 -17.68
C TYR A 84 -13.37 -0.52 -17.10
N PRO A 85 -14.47 -1.18 -16.70
CA PRO A 85 -15.64 -0.50 -16.15
C PRO A 85 -15.38 0.35 -14.90
N GLU A 86 -14.32 0.04 -14.14
CA GLU A 86 -13.88 0.78 -12.97
C GLU A 86 -13.24 2.12 -13.35
N VAL A 87 -12.48 2.14 -14.44
CA VAL A 87 -11.85 3.36 -14.96
C VAL A 87 -12.91 4.27 -15.57
N ARG A 88 -13.85 3.72 -16.35
CA ARG A 88 -14.99 4.47 -16.91
C ARG A 88 -15.83 5.18 -15.85
N ALA A 89 -15.97 4.56 -14.68
CA ALA A 89 -16.71 5.13 -13.55
C ALA A 89 -16.04 6.37 -12.94
N ALA A 90 -14.70 6.42 -12.99
CA ALA A 90 -13.87 7.31 -12.19
C ALA A 90 -13.06 8.34 -12.99
N VAL A 91 -12.86 8.12 -14.29
CA VAL A 91 -11.97 8.93 -15.14
C VAL A 91 -12.73 9.41 -16.37
N ARG A 92 -12.63 10.71 -16.67
CA ARG A 92 -13.22 11.29 -17.88
C ARG A 92 -12.52 10.79 -19.14
N ASN A 93 -13.30 10.50 -20.17
CA ASN A 93 -12.82 10.15 -21.51
C ASN A 93 -12.50 11.36 -22.41
N TYR A 94 -12.47 12.58 -21.87
CA TYR A 94 -12.06 13.79 -22.58
C TYR A 94 -11.04 14.61 -21.77
N ASP A 95 -10.37 15.54 -22.44
CA ASP A 95 -9.40 16.46 -21.85
C ASP A 95 -9.78 17.93 -22.12
N GLU A 96 -9.55 18.78 -21.13
CA GLU A 96 -9.74 20.23 -21.21
C GLU A 96 -8.38 20.93 -21.09
N ASP A 97 -8.10 21.89 -21.99
CA ASP A 97 -6.85 22.64 -22.00
C ASP A 97 -6.80 23.67 -20.87
N MET A 98 -6.45 23.19 -19.67
CA MET A 98 -6.32 23.98 -18.45
C MET A 98 -4.85 24.09 -17.99
N PRO A 99 -4.44 25.21 -17.36
CA PRO A 99 -3.10 25.37 -16.86
C PRO A 99 -2.86 24.45 -15.65
N ALA A 100 -1.79 23.65 -15.70
CA ALA A 100 -1.38 22.77 -14.59
C ALA A 100 -0.18 23.33 -13.79
N ASN A 101 0.75 24.00 -14.48
CA ASN A 101 2.00 24.51 -13.90
C ASN A 101 1.85 25.98 -13.54
N THR A 102 1.33 26.28 -12.35
CA THR A 102 1.07 27.66 -11.89
C THR A 102 1.76 27.93 -10.54
N PRO A 103 2.14 29.19 -10.25
CA PRO A 103 2.69 29.55 -8.93
C PRO A 103 1.77 29.16 -7.77
N ARG A 104 0.44 29.28 -7.97
CA ARG A 104 -0.58 28.84 -7.01
C ARG A 104 -0.42 27.38 -6.63
N ALA A 105 -0.33 26.48 -7.62
CA ALA A 105 -0.18 25.05 -7.39
C ALA A 105 1.12 24.73 -6.62
N TRP A 106 2.23 25.35 -7.01
CA TRP A 106 3.52 25.14 -6.35
C TRP A 106 3.55 25.66 -4.91
N ILE A 107 3.03 26.86 -4.64
CA ILE A 107 3.04 27.44 -3.28
C ILE A 107 2.17 26.60 -2.34
N ILE A 108 0.94 26.27 -2.75
CA ILE A 108 0.04 25.43 -1.95
C ILE A 108 0.62 24.02 -1.77
N GLY A 109 1.18 23.45 -2.85
CA GLY A 109 1.83 22.13 -2.80
C GLY A 109 3.00 22.11 -1.83
N MET A 110 3.94 23.06 -1.92
CA MET A 110 5.10 23.13 -1.03
C MET A 110 4.71 23.38 0.43
N LEU A 111 3.65 24.17 0.68
CA LEU A 111 3.10 24.35 2.02
C LEU A 111 2.64 23.02 2.62
N TRP A 112 1.84 22.25 1.89
CA TRP A 112 1.37 20.95 2.36
C TRP A 112 2.49 19.91 2.46
N CYS A 113 3.47 19.93 1.56
CA CYS A 113 4.68 19.10 1.72
C CYS A 113 5.41 19.40 3.02
N THR A 114 5.50 20.68 3.42
CA THR A 114 6.17 21.09 4.66
C THR A 114 5.37 20.63 5.88
N ILE A 115 4.06 20.94 5.92
CA ILE A 115 3.19 20.58 7.05
C ILE A 115 3.07 19.06 7.19
N GLY A 116 2.73 18.36 6.10
CA GLY A 116 2.49 16.92 6.12
C GLY A 116 3.74 16.13 6.51
N SER A 117 4.90 16.45 5.90
CA SER A 117 6.15 15.74 6.20
C SER A 117 6.63 16.02 7.63
N GLY A 118 6.51 17.25 8.11
CA GLY A 118 6.91 17.61 9.47
C GLY A 118 6.03 16.98 10.53
N VAL A 119 4.69 17.05 10.35
CA VAL A 119 3.74 16.45 11.30
C VAL A 119 3.87 14.92 11.32
N ASN A 120 3.99 14.27 10.16
CA ASN A 120 4.19 12.82 10.10
C ASN A 120 5.50 12.40 10.77
N MET A 121 6.59 13.14 10.57
CA MET A 121 7.86 12.87 11.25
C MET A 121 7.69 12.92 12.76
N LEU A 122 7.07 13.97 13.29
CA LEU A 122 6.84 14.10 14.74
C LEU A 122 5.96 12.97 15.29
N PHE A 123 4.84 12.67 14.63
CA PHE A 123 3.89 11.65 15.11
C PHE A 123 4.37 10.22 14.93
N SER A 124 5.32 9.96 14.03
CA SER A 124 5.96 8.64 13.91
C SER A 124 6.71 8.22 15.19
N LEU A 125 7.20 9.20 15.97
CA LEU A 125 7.89 8.96 17.23
C LEU A 125 6.93 8.56 18.35
N ARG A 126 5.62 8.80 18.19
CA ARG A 126 4.61 8.56 19.23
C ARG A 126 3.98 7.16 19.13
N ASN A 127 3.53 6.63 20.26
CA ASN A 127 2.73 5.43 20.35
C ASN A 127 1.36 5.72 21.03
N PRO A 128 0.21 5.46 20.37
CA PRO A 128 0.08 5.00 18.99
C PRO A 128 0.51 6.08 17.98
N SER A 129 1.06 5.63 16.84
CA SER A 129 1.48 6.51 15.75
C SER A 129 0.28 6.97 14.93
N ILE A 130 0.30 8.23 14.49
CA ILE A 130 -0.76 8.86 13.69
C ILE A 130 -0.12 9.42 12.43
N TYR A 131 -0.79 9.30 11.29
CA TYR A 131 -0.27 9.79 10.01
C TYR A 131 -1.31 10.63 9.27
N LEU A 132 -0.88 11.77 8.76
CA LEU A 132 -1.60 12.55 7.77
C LEU A 132 -1.45 11.88 6.40
N THR A 133 -2.58 11.63 5.74
CA THR A 133 -2.61 11.06 4.39
C THR A 133 -2.76 12.18 3.34
N PRO A 134 -2.38 11.93 2.08
CA PRO A 134 -2.58 12.89 0.99
C PRO A 134 -4.05 13.30 0.77
N VAL A 135 -5.01 12.50 1.25
CA VAL A 135 -6.46 12.82 1.19
C VAL A 135 -6.78 14.12 1.93
N VAL A 136 -6.11 14.39 3.06
CA VAL A 136 -6.28 15.65 3.79
C VAL A 136 -5.84 16.83 2.93
N THR A 137 -4.74 16.68 2.20
CA THR A 137 -4.26 17.71 1.26
C THR A 137 -5.24 17.91 0.11
N LEU A 138 -5.82 16.84 -0.44
CA LEU A 138 -6.86 16.93 -1.46
C LEU A 138 -8.07 17.75 -0.96
N LEU A 139 -8.56 17.49 0.24
CA LEU A 139 -9.73 18.21 0.74
C LEU A 139 -9.44 19.67 1.10
N LEU A 140 -8.32 19.93 1.77
CA LEU A 140 -7.97 21.27 2.23
C LEU A 140 -7.41 22.14 1.11
N SER A 141 -6.81 21.59 0.06
CA SER A 141 -6.29 22.40 -1.05
C SER A 141 -7.39 23.06 -1.87
N TYR A 142 -8.59 22.47 -1.93
CA TYR A 142 -9.70 23.07 -2.67
C TYR A 142 -10.13 24.45 -2.13
N PRO A 143 -10.52 24.61 -0.85
CA PRO A 143 -10.88 25.92 -0.32
C PRO A 143 -9.72 26.93 -0.39
N PHE A 144 -8.47 26.50 -0.18
CA PHE A 144 -7.30 27.38 -0.30
C PHE A 144 -7.07 27.83 -1.75
N GLY A 145 -7.22 26.94 -2.74
CA GLY A 145 -7.09 27.28 -4.16
C GLY A 145 -8.20 28.22 -4.64
N VAL A 146 -9.44 28.01 -4.17
CA VAL A 146 -10.57 28.91 -4.43
C VAL A 146 -10.34 30.27 -3.78
N ALA A 147 -9.92 30.32 -2.51
CA ALA A 147 -9.59 31.57 -1.82
C ALA A 147 -8.46 32.33 -2.54
N TRP A 148 -7.41 31.64 -2.99
CA TRP A 148 -6.32 32.24 -3.77
C TRP A 148 -6.82 32.91 -5.05
N THR A 149 -7.83 32.32 -5.71
CA THR A 149 -8.44 32.88 -6.92
C THR A 149 -9.07 34.25 -6.65
N TYR A 150 -9.66 34.44 -5.47
CA TYR A 150 -10.31 35.71 -5.10
C TYR A 150 -9.33 36.74 -4.54
N VAL A 151 -8.27 36.32 -3.88
CA VAL A 151 -7.34 37.22 -3.17
C VAL A 151 -6.20 37.72 -4.07
N MET A 152 -5.68 36.89 -4.97
CA MET A 152 -4.42 37.18 -5.66
C MET A 152 -4.61 37.91 -7.00
N PRO A 153 -3.70 38.84 -7.35
CA PRO A 153 -3.84 39.67 -8.55
C PRO A 153 -3.63 38.86 -9.84
N THR A 154 -4.43 39.18 -10.86
CA THR A 154 -4.35 38.61 -12.22
C THR A 154 -3.32 39.30 -13.13
N LYS A 155 -2.45 40.15 -12.56
CA LYS A 155 -1.41 40.87 -13.31
C LYS A 155 -0.43 39.88 -13.95
N GLN A 156 -0.16 40.08 -15.23
CA GLN A 156 0.84 39.30 -15.96
C GLN A 156 2.23 39.90 -15.76
N PHE A 157 3.17 39.08 -15.35
CA PHE A 157 4.59 39.39 -15.23
C PHE A 157 5.34 38.78 -16.42
N LYS A 158 6.32 39.51 -16.93
CA LYS A 158 7.27 39.01 -17.93
C LYS A 158 8.64 38.93 -17.27
N THR A 159 9.13 37.71 -17.06
CA THR A 159 10.49 37.45 -16.55
C THR A 159 11.19 36.50 -17.50
N PHE A 160 12.42 36.82 -17.91
CA PHE A 160 13.24 35.98 -18.80
C PHE A 160 12.50 35.50 -20.07
N GLY A 161 11.72 36.37 -20.70
CA GLY A 161 10.98 36.06 -21.93
C GLY A 161 9.72 35.19 -21.74
N ARG A 162 9.36 34.81 -20.51
CA ARG A 162 8.15 34.03 -20.22
C ARG A 162 7.10 34.88 -19.48
N THR A 163 5.87 34.85 -19.99
CA THR A 163 4.70 35.46 -19.34
C THR A 163 4.14 34.50 -18.29
N TRP A 164 3.92 35.00 -17.08
CA TRP A 164 3.28 34.25 -16.00
C TRP A 164 2.40 35.17 -15.14
N SER A 165 1.42 34.60 -14.44
CA SER A 165 0.52 35.33 -13.54
C SER A 165 0.44 34.61 -12.19
N LEU A 166 0.32 35.37 -11.10
CA LEU A 166 0.05 34.84 -9.76
C LEU A 166 -1.34 34.20 -9.67
N ASN A 167 -2.27 34.67 -10.50
CA ASN A 167 -3.62 34.14 -10.65
C ASN A 167 -3.88 33.85 -12.14
N SER A 168 -3.84 32.57 -12.49
CA SER A 168 -4.01 32.09 -13.88
C SER A 168 -5.48 31.79 -14.24
N GLY A 169 -6.43 32.25 -13.41
CA GLY A 169 -7.87 31.99 -13.57
C GLY A 169 -8.43 31.13 -12.43
N PRO A 170 -9.66 30.61 -12.58
CA PRO A 170 -10.29 29.72 -11.60
C PRO A 170 -9.40 28.54 -11.22
N PHE A 171 -9.42 28.15 -9.95
CA PHE A 171 -8.71 26.95 -9.49
C PHE A 171 -9.28 25.70 -10.17
N ASN A 172 -8.42 24.95 -10.86
CA ASN A 172 -8.85 23.85 -11.71
C ASN A 172 -8.33 22.47 -11.23
N ALA A 173 -8.85 21.40 -11.84
CA ALA A 173 -8.52 20.03 -11.47
C ALA A 173 -7.05 19.65 -11.73
N LYS A 174 -6.38 20.22 -12.75
CA LYS A 174 -4.98 19.92 -13.07
C LYS A 174 -4.02 20.54 -12.06
N GLU A 175 -4.25 21.79 -11.64
CA GLU A 175 -3.50 22.41 -10.53
C GLU A 175 -3.70 21.63 -9.24
N HIS A 176 -4.93 21.22 -8.96
CA HIS A 176 -5.25 20.42 -7.78
C HIS A 176 -4.53 19.06 -7.80
N THR A 177 -4.48 18.43 -8.98
CA THR A 177 -3.76 17.16 -9.17
C THR A 177 -2.27 17.31 -8.86
N ILE A 178 -1.62 18.39 -9.31
CA ILE A 178 -0.20 18.64 -9.00
C ILE A 178 0.02 18.76 -7.50
N ILE A 179 -0.84 19.48 -6.77
CA ILE A 179 -0.74 19.62 -5.31
C ILE A 179 -0.82 18.25 -4.62
N VAL A 180 -1.75 17.38 -5.05
CA VAL A 180 -1.91 16.05 -4.48
C VAL A 180 -0.73 15.12 -4.84
N ILE A 181 -0.19 15.21 -6.06
CA ILE A 181 1.02 14.47 -6.45
C ILE A 181 2.22 14.89 -5.57
N MET A 182 2.39 16.19 -5.32
CA MET A 182 3.44 16.68 -4.43
C MET A 182 3.27 16.13 -3.00
N ALA A 183 2.04 16.09 -2.48
CA ALA A 183 1.73 15.50 -1.17
C ALA A 183 2.03 13.99 -1.13
N ASN A 184 1.62 13.23 -2.15
CA ASN A 184 1.87 11.79 -2.22
C ASN A 184 3.37 11.48 -2.30
N ALA A 185 4.11 12.19 -3.16
CA ALA A 185 5.55 12.06 -3.32
C ALA A 185 6.36 12.47 -2.07
N SER A 186 5.78 13.27 -1.16
CA SER A 186 6.47 13.77 0.04
C SER A 186 6.14 12.97 1.31
N PHE A 187 4.87 12.65 1.56
CA PHE A 187 4.43 11.98 2.79
C PHE A 187 3.31 10.94 2.57
N GLY A 188 3.04 10.53 1.32
CA GLY A 188 2.07 9.48 1.00
C GLY A 188 2.43 8.11 1.60
N GLY A 189 3.74 7.81 1.68
CA GLY A 189 4.30 6.67 2.41
C GLY A 189 4.54 6.92 3.89
N THR A 190 3.88 7.90 4.51
CA THR A 190 4.07 8.38 5.90
C THR A 190 5.37 9.17 6.13
N THR A 191 6.39 8.54 6.70
CA THR A 191 7.72 9.10 6.97
C THR A 191 8.77 8.36 6.16
N ALA A 192 9.91 9.01 5.97
CA ALA A 192 10.99 8.41 5.21
C ALA A 192 11.59 7.25 6.00
N TYR A 193 11.51 6.02 5.48
CA TYR A 193 12.03 4.80 6.12
C TYR A 193 13.48 4.89 6.63
N SER A 194 14.30 5.78 6.05
CA SER A 194 15.64 6.09 6.55
C SER A 194 15.66 6.65 7.97
N THR A 195 14.61 7.35 8.41
CA THR A 195 14.54 7.95 9.76
C THR A 195 14.44 6.87 10.83
N ASP A 196 13.81 5.73 10.55
CA ASP A 196 13.83 4.57 11.46
C ASP A 196 15.26 3.98 11.59
N VAL A 197 16.03 3.96 10.49
CA VAL A 197 17.45 3.56 10.51
C VAL A 197 18.27 4.55 11.34
N LEU A 198 18.05 5.86 11.14
CA LEU A 198 18.74 6.92 11.88
C LEU A 198 18.38 6.92 13.37
N LEU A 199 17.10 6.73 13.72
CA LEU A 199 16.64 6.58 15.10
C LEU A 199 17.32 5.38 15.74
N ALA A 200 17.32 4.23 15.06
CA ALA A 200 17.94 3.04 15.61
C ALA A 200 19.45 3.23 15.81
N GLN A 201 20.10 3.88 14.85
CA GLN A 201 21.52 4.20 14.89
C GLN A 201 21.87 5.17 16.04
N GLU A 202 21.15 6.27 16.20
CA GLU A 202 21.48 7.30 17.20
C GLU A 202 21.02 6.96 18.61
N VAL A 203 19.84 6.34 18.75
CA VAL A 203 19.22 6.08 20.06
C VAL A 203 19.65 4.73 20.64
N PHE A 204 19.62 3.65 19.84
CA PHE A 204 19.92 2.31 20.34
C PHE A 204 21.39 1.93 20.19
N TYR A 205 22.03 2.33 19.09
CA TYR A 205 23.46 2.06 18.83
C TYR A 205 24.39 3.20 19.26
N GLY A 206 23.86 4.37 19.63
CA GLY A 206 24.65 5.52 20.10
C GLY A 206 25.57 6.17 19.04
N GLN A 207 25.40 5.84 17.76
CA GLN A 207 26.26 6.29 16.67
C GLN A 207 25.72 7.55 16.00
N LYS A 208 26.43 8.68 16.14
CA LYS A 208 26.03 9.97 15.53
C LYS A 208 26.96 10.36 14.39
N PHE A 209 26.46 10.31 13.15
CA PHE A 209 27.22 10.65 11.94
C PHE A 209 26.94 12.05 11.39
N GLY A 210 26.07 12.80 12.06
CA GLY A 210 25.77 14.22 11.77
C GLY A 210 24.80 14.44 10.62
N TRP A 211 24.43 15.71 10.42
CA TRP A 211 23.38 16.13 9.48
C TRP A 211 23.66 15.78 8.01
N GLY A 212 24.92 15.88 7.59
CA GLY A 212 25.31 15.56 6.21
C GLY A 212 24.99 14.12 5.83
N TYR A 213 25.30 13.17 6.73
CA TYR A 213 24.96 11.76 6.56
C TYR A 213 23.44 11.54 6.55
N GLN A 214 22.73 12.09 7.53
CA GLN A 214 21.28 11.94 7.65
C GLN A 214 20.56 12.42 6.38
N LEU A 215 20.91 13.61 5.88
CA LEU A 215 20.32 14.17 4.66
C LEU A 215 20.64 13.31 3.43
N LEU A 216 21.91 12.92 3.24
CA LEU A 216 22.29 12.09 2.09
C LEU A 216 21.64 10.72 2.12
N LEU A 217 21.55 10.07 3.29
CA LEU A 217 20.88 8.79 3.46
C LEU A 217 19.40 8.89 3.09
N THR A 218 18.70 9.90 3.61
CA THR A 218 17.27 10.12 3.34
C THR A 218 17.00 10.48 1.89
N ILE A 219 17.77 11.41 1.30
CA ILE A 219 17.62 11.84 -0.10
C ILE A 219 17.85 10.66 -1.04
N THR A 220 18.95 9.93 -0.87
CA THR A 220 19.28 8.82 -1.78
C THR A 220 18.26 7.69 -1.67
N CYS A 221 17.82 7.35 -0.45
CA CYS A 221 16.78 6.35 -0.20
C CYS A 221 15.47 6.68 -0.91
N GLN A 222 14.99 7.94 -0.80
CA GLN A 222 13.71 8.35 -1.36
C GLN A 222 13.76 8.60 -2.87
N MET A 223 14.88 9.10 -3.39
CA MET A 223 14.96 9.54 -4.79
C MET A 223 15.44 8.46 -5.77
N LEU A 224 16.08 7.37 -5.31
CA LEU A 224 16.49 6.26 -6.18
C LEU A 224 15.30 5.63 -6.92
N GLY A 225 14.15 5.50 -6.25
CA GLY A 225 12.93 4.95 -6.85
C GLY A 225 12.36 5.77 -8.00
N LEU A 226 12.64 7.08 -8.05
CA LEU A 226 12.17 7.96 -9.13
C LEU A 226 12.71 7.52 -10.49
N GLY A 227 13.97 7.08 -10.53
CA GLY A 227 14.59 6.54 -11.74
C GLY A 227 13.84 5.32 -12.29
N LEU A 228 13.49 4.38 -11.40
CA LEU A 228 12.77 3.16 -11.77
C LEU A 228 11.36 3.46 -12.30
N ALA A 229 10.66 4.41 -11.69
CA ALA A 229 9.33 4.83 -12.12
C ALA A 229 9.31 5.33 -13.58
N GLY A 230 10.27 6.18 -13.95
CA GLY A 230 10.36 6.69 -15.32
C GLY A 230 10.76 5.63 -16.34
N LEU A 231 11.70 4.74 -16.00
CA LEU A 231 12.14 3.66 -16.89
C LEU A 231 11.03 2.65 -17.16
N THR A 232 10.14 2.44 -16.21
CA THR A 232 9.07 1.44 -16.29
C THR A 232 7.72 1.96 -16.77
N ARG A 233 7.61 3.27 -17.11
CA ARG A 233 6.37 3.93 -17.54
C ARG A 233 5.63 3.16 -18.65
N LYS A 234 6.39 2.63 -19.62
CA LYS A 234 5.86 1.85 -20.76
C LYS A 234 5.08 0.61 -20.35
N TRP A 235 5.45 -0.02 -19.23
CA TRP A 235 4.80 -1.24 -18.74
C TRP A 235 3.78 -0.98 -17.65
N LEU A 236 4.02 -0.01 -16.76
CA LEU A 236 3.19 0.19 -15.56
C LEU A 236 2.21 1.35 -15.65
N VAL A 237 2.33 2.24 -16.64
CA VAL A 237 1.47 3.44 -16.75
C VAL A 237 0.70 3.44 -18.05
N GLU A 238 1.38 3.25 -19.18
CA GLU A 238 0.78 3.38 -20.51
C GLU A 238 -0.28 2.31 -20.84
N PRO A 239 -0.18 1.05 -20.38
CA PRO A 239 -1.21 0.06 -20.66
C PRO A 239 -2.51 0.35 -19.88
N ALA A 240 -3.65 0.13 -20.54
CA ALA A 240 -4.97 0.24 -19.92
C ALA A 240 -5.15 -0.76 -18.76
N ALA A 241 -4.56 -1.96 -18.88
CA ALA A 241 -4.63 -3.02 -17.86
C ALA A 241 -4.03 -2.62 -16.51
N MET A 242 -3.12 -1.65 -16.51
CA MET A 242 -2.52 -1.10 -15.29
C MET A 242 -3.44 -0.01 -14.73
N ILE A 243 -4.46 -0.43 -14.00
CA ILE A 243 -5.56 0.42 -13.52
C ILE A 243 -5.12 1.37 -12.40
N TRP A 244 -4.26 0.91 -11.49
CA TRP A 244 -3.93 1.57 -10.22
C TRP A 244 -5.19 1.98 -9.44
N PRO A 245 -5.94 1.01 -8.88
CA PRO A 245 -7.26 1.26 -8.30
C PRO A 245 -7.31 2.37 -7.25
N SER A 246 -6.26 2.54 -6.43
CA SER A 246 -6.12 3.64 -5.46
C SER A 246 -6.28 5.04 -6.08
N ASN A 247 -5.84 5.24 -7.32
CA ASN A 247 -5.98 6.52 -8.01
C ASN A 247 -7.43 6.84 -8.38
N LEU A 248 -8.29 5.83 -8.53
CA LEU A 248 -9.68 6.02 -8.96
C LEU A 248 -10.52 6.77 -7.91
N ILE A 249 -10.18 6.65 -6.62
CA ILE A 249 -10.79 7.50 -5.59
C ILE A 249 -10.43 8.96 -5.85
N ILE A 250 -9.14 9.23 -6.05
CA ILE A 250 -8.62 10.59 -6.18
C ILE A 250 -9.24 11.27 -7.42
N THR A 251 -9.29 10.57 -8.55
CA THR A 251 -9.91 11.10 -9.78
C THR A 251 -11.41 11.36 -9.59
N THR A 252 -12.13 10.43 -8.94
CA THR A 252 -13.55 10.59 -8.63
C THR A 252 -13.82 11.76 -7.68
N MET A 253 -12.90 12.00 -6.74
CA MET A 253 -12.97 13.15 -5.82
C MET A 253 -12.73 14.48 -6.52
N PHE A 254 -11.74 14.56 -7.41
CA PHE A 254 -11.56 15.75 -8.24
C PHE A 254 -12.82 16.06 -9.04
N GLU A 255 -13.44 15.04 -9.64
CA GLU A 255 -14.70 15.19 -10.37
C GLU A 255 -15.82 15.72 -9.49
N THR A 256 -15.99 15.11 -8.33
CA THR A 256 -17.07 15.43 -7.39
C THR A 256 -16.97 16.87 -6.89
N ILE A 257 -15.75 17.34 -6.61
CA ILE A 257 -15.50 18.65 -6.03
C ILE A 257 -15.53 19.78 -7.08
N HIS A 258 -14.92 19.56 -8.25
CA HIS A 258 -14.76 20.59 -9.30
C HIS A 258 -15.98 20.72 -10.23
N THR A 259 -16.65 19.62 -10.58
CA THR A 259 -17.77 19.67 -11.54
C THR A 259 -19.09 20.01 -10.87
N ARG A 260 -19.32 19.47 -9.66
CA ARG A 260 -20.58 19.60 -8.88
C ARG A 260 -21.87 19.22 -9.64
N LYS A 261 -21.78 18.52 -10.78
CA LYS A 261 -22.94 18.08 -11.55
C LYS A 261 -23.40 16.69 -11.09
N THR A 262 -24.70 16.46 -11.10
CA THR A 262 -25.27 15.12 -10.96
C THR A 262 -25.12 14.39 -12.30
N PRO A 263 -24.48 13.21 -12.33
CA PRO A 263 -24.32 12.42 -13.55
C PRO A 263 -25.66 12.06 -14.19
N ASP A 264 -25.71 12.07 -15.53
CA ASP A 264 -26.94 11.83 -16.29
C ASP A 264 -27.53 10.44 -16.05
N ALA A 265 -26.68 9.44 -15.74
CA ALA A 265 -27.07 8.08 -15.40
C ALA A 265 -27.99 7.97 -14.16
N LEU A 266 -28.00 8.99 -13.29
CA LEU A 266 -28.84 9.04 -12.09
C LEU A 266 -30.16 9.80 -12.32
N LYS A 267 -30.36 10.42 -13.49
CA LYS A 267 -31.57 11.19 -13.79
C LYS A 267 -32.80 10.30 -14.04
N SER A 268 -32.60 9.02 -14.36
CA SER A 268 -33.66 8.04 -14.66
C SER A 268 -33.89 6.99 -13.55
N GLY A 269 -33.09 7.01 -12.47
CA GLY A 269 -33.18 6.03 -11.38
C GLY A 269 -33.83 6.55 -10.09
N SER A 270 -34.09 5.67 -9.13
CA SER A 270 -34.68 6.03 -7.82
C SER A 270 -33.75 6.84 -6.90
N TRP A 271 -32.45 6.94 -7.23
CA TRP A 271 -31.44 7.68 -6.47
C TRP A 271 -31.01 8.95 -7.22
N THR A 272 -31.43 10.12 -6.73
CA THR A 272 -31.24 11.43 -7.40
C THR A 272 -30.25 12.36 -6.69
N ILE A 273 -29.61 11.92 -5.59
CA ILE A 273 -28.72 12.76 -4.77
C ILE A 273 -27.38 12.99 -5.50
N GLY A 274 -27.00 14.23 -5.80
CA GLY A 274 -25.69 14.51 -6.42
C GLY A 274 -24.48 14.02 -5.58
N ARG A 275 -23.40 13.61 -6.24
CA ARG A 275 -22.17 13.03 -5.62
C ARG A 275 -21.63 13.90 -4.47
N TYR A 276 -21.59 15.22 -4.64
CA TYR A 276 -21.06 16.14 -3.62
C TYR A 276 -21.93 16.20 -2.36
N LYS A 277 -23.26 16.22 -2.50
CA LYS A 277 -24.18 16.20 -1.36
C LYS A 277 -24.10 14.85 -0.63
N TYR A 278 -24.02 13.76 -1.38
CA TYR A 278 -23.85 12.43 -0.82
C TYR A 278 -22.55 12.31 -0.02
N PHE A 279 -21.43 12.80 -0.57
CA PHE A 279 -20.13 12.87 0.12
C PHE A 279 -20.23 13.56 1.48
N LEU A 280 -20.84 14.74 1.55
CA LEU A 280 -20.98 15.50 2.81
C LEU A 280 -21.83 14.77 3.85
N ILE A 281 -22.92 14.11 3.43
CA ILE A 281 -23.79 13.34 4.34
C ILE A 281 -23.01 12.19 4.97
N VAL A 282 -22.28 11.41 4.16
CA VAL A 282 -21.49 10.28 4.65
C VAL A 282 -20.33 10.75 5.53
N LEU A 283 -19.64 11.83 5.13
CA LEU A 283 -18.55 12.42 5.90
C LEU A 283 -18.99 12.87 7.29
N VAL A 284 -20.12 13.58 7.40
CA VAL A 284 -20.66 14.00 8.70
C VAL A 284 -21.14 12.79 9.51
N GLY A 285 -21.78 11.82 8.85
CA GLY A 285 -22.26 10.61 9.51
C GLY A 285 -21.14 9.81 10.17
N ILE A 286 -20.07 9.53 9.43
CA ILE A 286 -18.91 8.80 9.97
C ILE A 286 -18.14 9.64 10.99
N PHE A 287 -18.00 10.95 10.77
CA PHE A 287 -17.36 11.86 11.73
C PHE A 287 -18.03 11.78 13.10
N VAL A 288 -19.37 11.80 13.15
CA VAL A 288 -20.13 11.67 14.39
C VAL A 288 -20.02 10.27 14.99
N TRP A 289 -20.06 9.23 14.15
CA TRP A 289 -19.97 7.84 14.61
C TRP A 289 -18.62 7.51 15.23
N GLU A 290 -17.51 7.97 14.64
CA GLU A 290 -16.15 7.61 15.08
C GLU A 290 -15.77 8.13 16.48
N TRP A 291 -16.50 9.10 17.02
CA TRP A 291 -16.36 9.47 18.45
C TRP A 291 -16.63 8.31 19.40
N PHE A 292 -17.50 7.38 19.01
CA PHE A 292 -17.85 6.23 19.83
C PHE A 292 -16.69 5.23 19.91
N PRO A 293 -16.26 4.55 18.84
CA PRO A 293 -15.16 3.60 18.93
C PRO A 293 -13.82 4.27 19.33
N LEU A 294 -13.53 5.50 18.91
CA LEU A 294 -12.20 6.08 19.17
C LEU A 294 -12.04 6.66 20.59
N TRP A 295 -13.13 7.08 21.25
CA TRP A 295 -13.04 7.78 22.54
C TRP A 295 -14.06 7.33 23.59
N ILE A 296 -15.35 7.28 23.27
CA ILE A 296 -16.42 7.06 24.26
C ILE A 296 -16.55 5.59 24.65
N ALA A 297 -16.48 4.69 23.67
CA ALA A 297 -16.76 3.27 23.75
C ALA A 297 -15.76 2.38 22.93
N PRO A 298 -14.46 2.38 23.26
CA PRO A 298 -13.43 1.58 22.58
C PRO A 298 -13.68 0.09 22.41
N PHE A 299 -14.53 -0.53 23.23
CA PHE A 299 -14.91 -1.93 23.04
C PHE A 299 -15.61 -2.19 21.69
N LEU A 300 -16.15 -1.14 21.02
CA LEU A 300 -16.73 -1.22 19.68
C LEU A 300 -15.68 -1.43 18.57
N SER A 301 -14.42 -1.06 18.80
CA SER A 301 -13.33 -1.25 17.83
C SER A 301 -12.97 -2.73 17.68
N ALA A 302 -13.06 -3.51 18.75
CA ALA A 302 -12.90 -4.96 18.72
C ALA A 302 -13.96 -5.63 19.61
N MET A 303 -15.07 -6.05 19.00
CA MET A 303 -16.22 -6.61 19.72
C MET A 303 -15.99 -8.10 20.04
N THR A 304 -15.15 -8.37 21.04
CA THR A 304 -14.75 -9.73 21.45
C THR A 304 -15.63 -10.28 22.59
N PHE A 305 -16.95 -10.30 22.39
CA PHE A 305 -17.90 -10.68 23.46
C PHE A 305 -17.71 -12.08 24.04
N VAL A 306 -17.19 -13.02 23.24
CA VAL A 306 -16.85 -14.37 23.71
C VAL A 306 -15.69 -14.33 24.71
N CYS A 307 -14.71 -13.46 24.50
CA CYS A 307 -13.59 -13.27 25.42
C CYS A 307 -14.05 -12.63 26.75
N TRP A 308 -15.07 -11.76 26.70
CA TRP A 308 -15.66 -11.19 27.91
C TRP A 308 -16.48 -12.20 28.71
N ALA A 309 -17.09 -13.18 28.04
CA ALA A 309 -17.81 -14.27 28.70
C ALA A 309 -16.86 -15.26 29.41
N ALA A 310 -15.63 -15.44 28.90
CA ALA A 310 -14.62 -16.32 29.48
C ALA A 310 -13.23 -15.65 29.54
N PRO A 311 -13.05 -14.61 30.39
CA PRO A 311 -11.87 -13.75 30.35
C PRO A 311 -10.56 -14.46 30.70
N ASN A 312 -10.62 -15.49 31.55
CA ASN A 312 -9.45 -16.23 32.03
C ASN A 312 -9.13 -17.49 31.20
N ASN A 313 -9.96 -17.85 30.22
CA ASN A 313 -9.73 -19.05 29.41
C ASN A 313 -8.81 -18.72 28.23
N VAL A 314 -7.57 -19.19 28.31
CA VAL A 314 -6.53 -18.94 27.29
C VAL A 314 -6.97 -19.38 25.90
N VAL A 315 -7.51 -20.60 25.77
CA VAL A 315 -7.90 -21.14 24.45
C VAL A 315 -9.01 -20.30 23.82
N VAL A 316 -10.02 -19.92 24.60
CA VAL A 316 -11.11 -19.06 24.09
C VAL A 316 -10.57 -17.72 23.61
N ASN A 317 -9.66 -17.09 24.38
CA ASN A 317 -9.08 -15.80 24.03
C ASN A 317 -8.13 -15.91 22.83
N GLN A 318 -7.39 -17.00 22.67
CA GLN A 318 -6.55 -17.24 21.48
C GLN A 318 -7.38 -17.43 20.20
N LEU A 319 -8.57 -18.04 20.29
CA LEU A 319 -9.43 -18.28 19.13
C LEU A 319 -10.28 -17.04 18.76
N PHE A 320 -10.89 -16.39 19.75
CA PHE A 320 -11.87 -15.32 19.54
C PHE A 320 -11.36 -13.92 19.88
N GLY A 321 -10.14 -13.80 20.40
CA GLY A 321 -9.49 -12.53 20.70
C GLY A 321 -9.22 -11.69 19.45
N GLY A 322 -9.28 -10.38 19.60
CA GLY A 322 -9.11 -9.40 18.53
C GLY A 322 -7.73 -8.75 18.51
N GLN A 323 -6.97 -8.82 19.62
CA GLN A 323 -5.65 -8.20 19.77
C GLN A 323 -4.52 -9.21 19.54
N THR A 324 -4.53 -10.32 20.27
CA THR A 324 -3.52 -11.38 20.18
C THR A 324 -4.08 -12.74 19.73
N GLY A 325 -5.41 -12.83 19.62
CA GLY A 325 -6.12 -13.99 19.06
C GLY A 325 -6.31 -13.98 17.53
N LEU A 326 -7.01 -15.02 17.05
CA LEU A 326 -7.31 -15.24 15.62
C LEU A 326 -8.61 -14.60 15.13
N ALA A 327 -9.38 -13.96 16.02
CA ALA A 327 -10.63 -13.27 15.71
C ALA A 327 -11.61 -14.09 14.84
N LEU A 328 -11.89 -15.34 15.21
CA LEU A 328 -12.80 -16.22 14.44
C LEU A 328 -14.21 -15.63 14.24
N ILE A 329 -14.64 -14.72 15.11
CA ILE A 329 -15.84 -13.89 14.93
C ILE A 329 -15.37 -12.44 14.77
N PRO A 330 -15.06 -12.01 13.54
CA PRO A 330 -14.43 -10.71 13.29
C PRO A 330 -15.49 -9.61 13.22
N ILE A 331 -15.80 -8.99 14.35
CA ILE A 331 -16.77 -7.89 14.44
C ILE A 331 -16.05 -6.61 14.90
N THR A 332 -16.18 -5.55 14.10
CA THR A 332 -15.75 -4.19 14.42
C THR A 332 -16.79 -3.20 13.95
N PHE A 333 -16.90 -2.07 14.65
CA PHE A 333 -17.72 -0.92 14.25
C PHE A 333 -16.86 0.32 14.04
N ASP A 334 -15.56 0.14 13.87
CA ASP A 334 -14.56 1.19 13.76
C ASP A 334 -13.92 1.17 12.37
N TRP A 335 -14.08 2.26 11.61
CA TRP A 335 -13.52 2.36 10.27
C TRP A 335 -11.99 2.36 10.28
N THR A 336 -11.36 2.84 11.36
CA THR A 336 -9.91 2.80 11.51
C THR A 336 -9.40 1.36 11.58
N ILE A 337 -10.12 0.45 12.23
CA ILE A 337 -9.75 -0.99 12.27
C ILE A 337 -9.91 -1.65 10.90
N VAL A 338 -10.95 -1.29 10.15
CA VAL A 338 -11.18 -1.81 8.79
C VAL A 338 -10.09 -1.36 7.81
N THR A 339 -9.54 -0.14 7.98
CA THR A 339 -8.62 0.48 7.01
C THR A 339 -7.15 0.53 7.43
N ALA A 340 -6.83 0.25 8.70
CA ALA A 340 -5.52 0.50 9.32
C ALA A 340 -4.29 0.08 8.48
N PHE A 341 -4.29 -1.14 7.92
CA PHE A 341 -3.11 -1.71 7.24
C PHE A 341 -3.29 -1.90 5.73
N LEU A 342 -4.53 -2.05 5.27
CA LEU A 342 -4.85 -2.41 3.88
C LEU A 342 -5.50 -1.29 3.09
N THR A 343 -5.66 -0.10 3.69
CA THR A 343 -6.47 1.02 3.15
C THR A 343 -7.94 0.61 2.94
N SER A 344 -8.73 1.46 2.29
CA SER A 344 -10.15 1.17 2.08
C SER A 344 -10.38 -0.08 1.21
N PRO A 345 -11.20 -1.04 1.66
CA PRO A 345 -11.53 -2.24 0.89
C PRO A 345 -12.40 -1.95 -0.34
N LEU A 346 -13.04 -0.77 -0.43
CA LEU A 346 -13.91 -0.40 -1.54
C LEU A 346 -13.12 -0.19 -2.85
N ILE A 347 -11.81 0.00 -2.74
CA ILE A 347 -10.88 0.23 -3.86
C ILE A 347 -10.53 -1.06 -4.57
N PHE A 348 -10.39 -2.15 -3.82
CA PHE A 348 -9.79 -3.37 -4.31
C PHE A 348 -10.76 -4.14 -5.19
N PRO A 349 -10.32 -4.68 -6.33
CA PRO A 349 -11.16 -5.58 -7.11
C PRO A 349 -11.47 -6.83 -6.28
N PHE A 350 -12.68 -7.37 -6.45
CA PHE A 350 -13.16 -8.48 -5.62
C PHE A 350 -12.23 -9.71 -5.64
N HIS A 351 -11.61 -10.02 -6.77
CA HIS A 351 -10.70 -11.15 -6.86
C HIS A 351 -9.46 -10.96 -5.96
N ALA A 352 -8.92 -9.74 -5.84
CA ALA A 352 -7.80 -9.46 -4.94
C ALA A 352 -8.21 -9.68 -3.48
N ILE A 353 -9.37 -9.16 -3.08
CA ILE A 353 -9.95 -9.37 -1.74
C ILE A 353 -10.12 -10.87 -1.46
N ALA A 354 -10.70 -11.62 -2.40
CA ALA A 354 -10.93 -13.04 -2.24
C ALA A 354 -9.61 -13.83 -2.08
N ASN A 355 -8.58 -13.52 -2.86
CA ASN A 355 -7.26 -14.17 -2.74
C ASN A 355 -6.59 -13.86 -1.39
N THR A 356 -6.61 -12.60 -0.94
CA THR A 356 -6.10 -12.23 0.39
C THR A 356 -6.85 -12.98 1.50
N MET A 357 -8.19 -13.07 1.40
CA MET A 357 -9.01 -13.80 2.38
C MET A 357 -8.78 -15.31 2.38
N ILE A 358 -8.47 -15.91 1.22
CA ILE A 358 -8.00 -17.30 1.16
C ILE A 358 -6.68 -17.44 1.92
N GLY A 359 -5.75 -16.49 1.74
CA GLY A 359 -4.49 -16.44 2.50
C GLY A 359 -4.71 -16.40 4.01
N VAL A 360 -5.58 -15.50 4.47
CA VAL A 360 -5.96 -15.39 5.89
C VAL A 360 -6.57 -16.69 6.39
N PHE A 361 -7.54 -17.25 5.68
CA PHE A 361 -8.24 -18.46 6.14
C PHE A 361 -7.33 -19.70 6.18
N VAL A 362 -6.57 -19.94 5.12
CA VAL A 362 -5.73 -21.15 4.98
C VAL A 362 -4.46 -21.03 5.83
N PHE A 363 -3.72 -19.94 5.69
CA PHE A 363 -2.40 -19.82 6.30
C PHE A 363 -2.42 -19.14 7.66
N THR A 364 -3.26 -18.11 7.85
CA THR A 364 -3.30 -17.43 9.15
C THR A 364 -4.22 -18.12 10.15
N ILE A 365 -5.34 -18.68 9.73
CA ILE A 365 -6.27 -19.37 10.65
C ILE A 365 -5.94 -20.87 10.72
N ILE A 366 -6.19 -21.64 9.65
CA ILE A 366 -6.08 -23.11 9.71
C ILE A 366 -4.65 -23.54 10.05
N THR A 367 -3.65 -22.99 9.38
CA THR A 367 -2.25 -23.39 9.62
C THR A 367 -1.77 -22.96 11.01
N SER A 368 -2.15 -21.77 11.50
CA SER A 368 -1.81 -21.37 12.88
C SER A 368 -2.47 -22.27 13.91
N LEU A 369 -3.73 -22.68 13.72
CA LEU A 369 -4.37 -23.65 14.62
C LEU A 369 -3.61 -24.98 14.65
N GLY A 370 -3.22 -25.48 13.47
CA GLY A 370 -2.45 -26.71 13.35
C GLY A 370 -1.09 -26.62 14.04
N VAL A 371 -0.33 -25.54 13.80
CA VAL A 371 1.00 -25.34 14.39
C VAL A 371 0.89 -25.10 15.90
N HIS A 372 -0.02 -24.21 16.32
CA HIS A 372 -0.09 -23.74 17.71
C HIS A 372 -0.52 -24.83 18.69
N TYR A 373 -1.54 -25.63 18.32
CA TYR A 373 -2.10 -26.67 19.21
C TYR A 373 -1.41 -28.03 19.07
N THR A 374 -0.54 -28.24 18.08
CA THR A 374 0.36 -29.41 18.04
C THR A 374 1.63 -29.22 18.87
N GLY A 375 1.89 -28.00 19.38
CA GLY A 375 3.11 -27.66 20.10
C GLY A 375 4.34 -27.48 19.21
N ALA A 376 4.15 -27.38 17.88
CA ALA A 376 5.24 -27.16 16.94
C ALA A 376 5.93 -25.81 17.23
N PHE A 377 7.26 -25.78 17.11
CA PHE A 377 8.09 -24.63 17.48
C PHE A 377 7.93 -24.16 18.94
N TYR A 378 7.52 -25.04 19.85
CA TYR A 378 7.28 -24.73 21.26
C TYR A 378 6.16 -23.68 21.47
N SER A 379 5.20 -23.64 20.53
CA SER A 379 4.10 -22.66 20.50
C SER A 379 3.23 -22.62 21.75
N GLU A 380 3.15 -23.70 22.52
CA GLU A 380 2.36 -23.76 23.76
C GLU A 380 2.86 -22.82 24.85
N TYR A 381 4.14 -22.44 24.81
CA TYR A 381 4.77 -21.48 25.72
C TYR A 381 4.72 -20.04 25.21
N LEU A 382 4.18 -19.83 24.00
CA LEU A 382 4.22 -18.57 23.29
C LEU A 382 2.81 -18.06 23.01
N PRO A 383 2.62 -16.73 22.85
CA PRO A 383 1.34 -16.20 22.42
C PRO A 383 0.95 -16.68 21.01
N MET A 384 -0.34 -16.70 20.72
CA MET A 384 -0.84 -17.06 19.38
C MET A 384 -0.39 -16.04 18.33
N SER A 385 -0.67 -14.75 18.56
CA SER A 385 -0.33 -13.67 17.63
C SER A 385 0.22 -12.44 18.34
N THR A 386 1.52 -12.17 18.17
CA THR A 386 2.17 -10.92 18.61
C THR A 386 3.38 -10.61 17.72
N GLY A 387 3.74 -9.34 17.56
CA GLY A 387 4.99 -8.95 16.88
C GLY A 387 6.24 -9.02 17.76
N GLY A 388 6.15 -9.57 18.98
CA GLY A 388 7.25 -9.65 19.93
C GLY A 388 8.11 -10.91 19.76
N ASN A 389 9.35 -10.83 20.23
CA ASN A 389 10.26 -11.97 20.32
C ASN A 389 10.46 -12.40 21.77
N PHE A 390 10.63 -13.71 21.96
CA PHE A 390 10.72 -14.32 23.28
C PHE A 390 12.00 -15.13 23.45
N ASP A 391 12.47 -15.23 24.68
CA ASP A 391 13.54 -16.15 25.09
C ASP A 391 12.97 -17.49 25.59
N ASN A 392 13.86 -18.42 25.95
CA ASN A 392 13.56 -19.76 26.45
C ASN A 392 12.83 -19.77 27.79
N THR A 393 12.65 -18.62 28.45
CA THR A 393 11.84 -18.48 29.67
C THR A 393 10.43 -17.96 29.38
N GLY A 394 10.16 -17.57 28.12
CA GLY A 394 8.90 -16.94 27.70
C GLY A 394 8.87 -15.43 27.98
N ALA A 395 9.97 -14.86 28.46
CA ALA A 395 10.11 -13.41 28.61
C ALA A 395 10.47 -12.75 27.28
N ARG A 396 10.32 -11.42 27.18
CA ARG A 396 10.78 -10.67 26.00
C ARG A 396 12.29 -10.84 25.83
N TYR A 397 12.71 -11.13 24.59
CA TYR A 397 14.10 -11.40 24.27
C TYR A 397 14.99 -10.18 24.57
N ASN A 398 15.95 -10.33 25.48
CA ASN A 398 16.89 -9.27 25.83
C ASN A 398 18.15 -9.34 24.96
N VAL A 399 18.20 -8.43 24.00
CA VAL A 399 19.25 -8.34 22.99
C VAL A 399 20.60 -7.99 23.60
N SER A 400 20.65 -7.08 24.58
CA SER A 400 21.91 -6.60 25.15
C SER A 400 22.71 -7.71 25.80
N LYS A 401 22.08 -8.85 26.11
CA LYS A 401 22.77 -10.04 26.65
C LYS A 401 23.61 -10.80 25.63
N ILE A 402 23.45 -10.57 24.33
CA ILE A 402 24.14 -11.32 23.26
C ILE A 402 25.07 -10.46 22.40
N LEU A 403 25.19 -9.17 22.75
CA LEU A 403 25.98 -8.20 22.00
C LEU A 403 27.29 -7.90 22.71
N THR A 404 28.35 -7.71 21.92
CA THR A 404 29.60 -7.09 22.39
C THR A 404 29.41 -5.58 22.59
N PRO A 405 30.34 -4.88 23.29
CA PRO A 405 30.33 -3.42 23.38
C PRO A 405 30.35 -2.71 22.01
N GLU A 406 30.85 -3.38 20.98
CA GLU A 406 30.86 -2.92 19.58
C GLU A 406 29.57 -3.29 18.82
N TYR A 407 28.53 -3.75 19.51
CA TYR A 407 27.24 -4.16 18.95
C TYR A 407 27.33 -5.28 17.88
N THR A 408 28.32 -6.16 18.03
CA THR A 408 28.44 -7.38 17.24
C THR A 408 27.95 -8.59 18.02
N LEU A 409 27.61 -9.70 17.34
CA LEU A 409 27.18 -10.92 18.03
C LEU A 409 28.35 -11.54 18.79
N ASP A 410 28.16 -11.81 20.08
CA ASP A 410 29.01 -12.73 20.82
C ASP A 410 28.40 -14.15 20.78
N PRO A 411 29.04 -15.12 20.09
CA PRO A 411 28.51 -16.47 19.99
C PRO A 411 28.47 -17.22 21.32
N GLN A 412 29.34 -16.89 22.28
CA GLN A 412 29.36 -17.54 23.59
C GLN A 412 28.20 -17.05 24.44
N LEU A 413 28.01 -15.74 24.53
CA LEU A 413 26.87 -15.16 25.27
C LEU A 413 25.53 -15.61 24.69
N TYR A 414 25.43 -15.75 23.37
CA TYR A 414 24.24 -16.30 22.73
C TYR A 414 23.94 -17.74 23.17
N ARG A 415 24.97 -18.59 23.27
CA ARG A 415 24.83 -19.99 23.72
C ARG A 415 24.44 -20.10 25.19
N GLU A 416 24.93 -19.18 26.02
CA GLU A 416 24.62 -19.13 27.45
C GLU A 416 23.23 -18.54 27.73
N TYR A 417 22.72 -17.67 26.84
CA TYR A 417 21.42 -17.02 27.03
C TYR A 417 20.25 -17.85 26.50
N SER A 418 19.95 -17.77 25.20
CA SER A 418 18.74 -18.38 24.62
C SER A 418 18.70 -18.28 23.09
N PRO A 419 18.12 -19.28 22.39
CA PRO A 419 17.66 -19.07 21.03
C PRO A 419 16.43 -18.15 21.02
N ILE A 420 16.07 -17.63 19.85
CA ILE A 420 14.92 -16.73 19.71
C ILE A 420 13.66 -17.52 19.38
N PHE A 421 12.56 -17.16 20.04
CA PHE A 421 11.23 -17.72 19.79
C PHE A 421 10.26 -16.64 19.31
N LEU A 422 9.42 -17.01 18.36
CA LEU A 422 8.46 -16.17 17.67
C LEU A 422 7.05 -16.72 17.92
N SER A 423 6.05 -15.83 18.00
CA SER A 423 4.65 -16.25 18.06
C SER A 423 4.26 -17.03 16.79
N THR A 424 3.20 -17.84 16.87
CA THR A 424 2.82 -18.73 15.76
C THR A 424 2.53 -17.96 14.47
N THR A 425 1.71 -16.91 14.54
CA THR A 425 1.40 -16.09 13.34
C THR A 425 2.64 -15.39 12.78
N PHE A 426 3.56 -14.94 13.64
CA PHE A 426 4.77 -14.25 13.20
C PHE A 426 5.76 -15.19 12.51
N ALA A 427 5.94 -16.40 13.04
CA ALA A 427 6.73 -17.45 12.39
C ALA A 427 6.15 -17.78 10.99
N LEU A 428 4.83 -17.98 10.90
CA LEU A 428 4.17 -18.25 9.62
C LEU A 428 4.29 -17.09 8.63
N ALA A 429 4.28 -15.84 9.09
CA ALA A 429 4.48 -14.66 8.24
C ALA A 429 5.84 -14.69 7.52
N TYR A 430 6.90 -15.17 8.17
CA TYR A 430 8.21 -15.37 7.51
C TYR A 430 8.16 -16.48 6.45
N GLY A 431 7.54 -17.62 6.76
CA GLY A 431 7.32 -18.69 5.77
C GLY A 431 6.56 -18.18 4.55
N LEU A 432 5.44 -17.49 4.75
CA LEU A 432 4.65 -16.90 3.68
C LEU A 432 5.42 -15.85 2.88
N SER A 433 6.27 -15.06 3.53
CA SER A 433 7.16 -14.12 2.84
C SER A 433 8.11 -14.84 1.88
N PHE A 434 8.69 -15.98 2.28
CA PHE A 434 9.54 -16.80 1.39
C PHE A 434 8.76 -17.35 0.19
N ALA A 435 7.54 -17.85 0.40
CA ALA A 435 6.68 -18.32 -0.68
C ALA A 435 6.31 -17.20 -1.65
N THR A 436 5.98 -16.02 -1.13
CA THR A 436 5.53 -14.86 -1.90
C THR A 436 6.57 -14.44 -2.93
N ILE A 437 7.83 -14.32 -2.53
CA ILE A 437 8.90 -13.78 -3.39
C ILE A 437 9.13 -14.64 -4.63
N ILE A 438 9.21 -15.97 -4.47
CA ILE A 438 9.35 -16.89 -5.61
C ILE A 438 8.05 -16.92 -6.43
N SER A 439 6.90 -16.92 -5.75
CA SER A 439 5.59 -16.95 -6.39
C SER A 439 5.39 -15.74 -7.31
N VAL A 440 5.80 -14.54 -6.91
CA VAL A 440 5.73 -13.32 -7.74
C VAL A 440 6.46 -13.53 -9.07
N VAL A 441 7.72 -13.98 -9.02
CA VAL A 441 8.54 -14.17 -10.23
C VAL A 441 7.91 -15.19 -11.17
N VAL A 442 7.49 -16.33 -10.61
CA VAL A 442 6.93 -17.44 -11.39
C VAL A 442 5.57 -17.07 -11.96
N HIS A 443 4.70 -16.43 -11.16
CA HIS A 443 3.39 -15.99 -11.60
C HIS A 443 3.49 -14.96 -12.72
N THR A 444 4.28 -13.89 -12.53
CA THR A 444 4.47 -12.87 -13.57
C THR A 444 5.10 -13.47 -14.84
N GLY A 445 6.06 -14.38 -14.71
CA GLY A 445 6.65 -15.07 -15.87
C GLY A 445 5.64 -15.90 -16.67
N LEU A 446 4.71 -16.58 -16.00
CA LEU A 446 3.72 -17.46 -16.63
C LEU A 446 2.50 -16.72 -17.20
N TYR A 447 1.99 -15.72 -16.47
CA TYR A 447 0.76 -14.99 -16.82
C TYR A 447 1.06 -13.76 -17.68
N ASP A 448 2.02 -12.92 -17.27
CA ASP A 448 2.30 -11.62 -17.89
C ASP A 448 3.51 -11.64 -18.83
N GLY A 449 4.33 -12.70 -18.81
CA GLY A 449 5.59 -12.76 -19.56
C GLY A 449 5.46 -12.52 -21.06
N GLN A 450 4.36 -12.99 -21.68
CA GLN A 450 4.07 -12.74 -23.09
C GLN A 450 3.77 -11.26 -23.37
N GLU A 451 3.03 -10.60 -22.48
CA GLU A 451 2.69 -9.19 -22.60
C GLU A 451 3.91 -8.31 -22.38
N ILE A 452 4.72 -8.61 -21.35
CA ILE A 452 5.98 -7.90 -21.07
C ILE A 452 6.89 -7.92 -22.31
N TRP A 453 7.05 -9.09 -22.94
CA TRP A 453 7.88 -9.24 -24.13
C TRP A 453 7.29 -8.55 -25.36
N ALA A 454 5.97 -8.63 -25.56
CA ALA A 454 5.28 -7.92 -26.63
C ALA A 454 5.46 -6.40 -26.50
N LYS A 455 5.26 -5.85 -25.30
CA LYS A 455 5.45 -4.42 -25.01
C LYS A 455 6.91 -3.99 -25.08
N TRP A 456 7.87 -4.86 -24.74
CA TRP A 456 9.29 -4.57 -24.95
C TRP A 456 9.57 -4.28 -26.43
N LYS A 457 9.00 -5.07 -27.35
CA LYS A 457 9.17 -4.93 -28.81
C LYS A 457 8.30 -3.85 -29.46
N ALA A 458 7.16 -3.52 -28.86
CA ALA A 458 6.19 -2.58 -29.43
C ALA A 458 6.77 -1.17 -29.60
N ALA A 459 6.41 -0.49 -30.69
CA ALA A 459 6.71 0.93 -30.86
C ALA A 459 5.79 1.79 -29.97
N ARG A 460 6.13 3.08 -29.85
CA ARG A 460 5.36 4.02 -29.03
C ARG A 460 3.96 4.24 -29.61
N GLY A 461 2.94 4.18 -28.75
CA GLY A 461 1.55 4.41 -29.14
C GLY A 461 0.81 3.18 -29.69
N GLU A 462 1.47 2.04 -29.84
CA GLU A 462 0.83 0.81 -30.33
C GLU A 462 -0.11 0.21 -29.26
N GLY A 463 -1.39 0.02 -29.63
CA GLY A 463 -2.44 -0.40 -28.70
C GLY A 463 -2.67 0.60 -27.57
N ALA A 464 -2.56 1.90 -27.86
CA ALA A 464 -2.83 2.97 -26.91
C ALA A 464 -4.34 3.13 -26.68
N ASP A 465 -4.74 3.19 -25.41
CA ASP A 465 -6.11 3.47 -25.00
C ASP A 465 -6.45 4.96 -25.12
N VAL A 466 -7.72 5.30 -24.91
CA VAL A 466 -8.26 6.66 -24.97
C VAL A 466 -7.44 7.65 -24.12
N HIS A 467 -6.98 7.23 -22.94
CA HIS A 467 -6.19 8.08 -22.05
C HIS A 467 -4.75 8.27 -22.54
N GLN A 468 -4.09 7.23 -23.03
CA GLN A 468 -2.77 7.36 -23.63
C GLN A 468 -2.81 8.22 -24.90
N ARG A 469 -3.84 8.07 -25.73
CA ARG A 469 -4.03 8.91 -26.93
C ARG A 469 -4.16 10.39 -26.59
N MET A 470 -4.96 10.73 -25.58
CA MET A 470 -5.04 12.11 -25.08
C MET A 470 -3.69 12.60 -24.52
N MET A 471 -2.96 11.74 -23.81
CA MET A 471 -1.66 12.09 -23.25
C MET A 471 -0.57 12.32 -24.29
N MET A 472 -0.69 11.76 -25.50
CA MET A 472 0.25 11.99 -26.60
C MET A 472 0.30 13.45 -27.07
N LYS A 473 -0.74 14.26 -26.78
CA LYS A 473 -0.73 15.72 -27.02
C LYS A 473 0.35 16.45 -26.22
N TYR A 474 0.71 15.92 -25.04
CA TYR A 474 1.66 16.57 -24.13
C TYR A 474 3.10 16.12 -24.39
N LYS A 475 4.04 17.06 -24.26
CA LYS A 475 5.48 16.74 -24.35
C LYS A 475 5.87 15.82 -23.19
N GLU A 476 6.42 14.67 -23.53
CA GLU A 476 6.89 13.71 -22.54
C GLU A 476 8.10 14.22 -21.77
N ALA A 477 8.23 13.70 -20.54
CA ALA A 477 9.47 13.77 -19.79
C ALA A 477 10.48 12.81 -20.42
N PRO A 478 11.64 13.29 -20.90
CA PRO A 478 12.64 12.43 -21.51
C PRO A 478 13.16 11.38 -20.51
N TRP A 479 13.43 10.16 -21.00
CA TRP A 479 13.93 9.07 -20.16
C TRP A 479 15.25 9.41 -19.45
N TYR A 480 16.09 10.25 -20.07
CA TYR A 480 17.38 10.66 -19.51
C TYR A 480 17.24 11.57 -18.28
N TRP A 481 16.09 12.23 -18.04
CA TRP A 481 15.87 12.95 -16.77
C TRP A 481 15.80 11.96 -15.60
N TYR A 482 15.05 10.88 -15.76
CA TYR A 482 14.95 9.81 -14.77
C TYR A 482 16.28 9.05 -14.63
N GLY A 483 16.95 8.76 -15.75
CA GLY A 483 18.27 8.12 -15.75
C GLY A 483 19.34 8.97 -15.05
N ALA A 484 19.40 10.28 -15.32
CA ALA A 484 20.33 11.19 -14.67
C ALA A 484 20.08 11.29 -13.15
N SER A 485 18.81 11.38 -12.73
CA SER A 485 18.44 11.33 -11.31
C SER A 485 18.90 10.03 -10.66
N PHE A 486 18.67 8.88 -11.30
CA PHE A 486 19.11 7.58 -10.79
C PHE A 486 20.62 7.51 -10.61
N VAL A 487 21.40 7.86 -11.65
CA VAL A 487 22.87 7.82 -11.61
C VAL A 487 23.42 8.76 -10.54
N THR A 488 22.83 9.95 -10.41
CA THR A 488 23.24 10.93 -9.38
C THR A 488 22.98 10.37 -7.98
N MET A 489 21.79 9.82 -7.73
CA MET A 489 21.43 9.24 -6.42
C MET A 489 22.20 7.95 -6.12
N PHE A 490 22.54 7.17 -7.14
CA PHE A 490 23.41 6.00 -7.01
C PHE A 490 24.81 6.40 -6.53
N ALA A 491 25.41 7.42 -7.17
CA ALA A 491 26.72 7.92 -6.79
C ALA A 491 26.72 8.49 -5.36
N LEU A 492 25.72 9.30 -5.02
CA LEU A 492 25.55 9.83 -3.67
C LEU A 492 25.30 8.72 -2.64
N GLY A 493 24.52 7.69 -2.98
CA GLY A 493 24.27 6.54 -2.11
C GLY A 493 25.54 5.75 -1.81
N LEU A 494 26.39 5.52 -2.83
CA LEU A 494 27.71 4.93 -2.63
C LEU A 494 28.61 5.78 -1.71
N VAL A 495 28.60 7.11 -1.89
CA VAL A 495 29.34 8.03 -1.02
C VAL A 495 28.85 7.89 0.43
N THR A 496 27.54 7.86 0.66
CA THR A 496 26.94 7.67 2.00
C THR A 496 27.39 6.35 2.64
N CYS A 497 27.48 5.27 1.85
CA CYS A 497 27.90 3.97 2.36
C CYS A 497 29.40 3.89 2.67
N LEU A 498 30.24 4.56 1.88
CA LEU A 498 31.71 4.39 1.93
C LEU A 498 32.45 5.44 2.75
N VAL A 499 31.92 6.65 2.88
CA VAL A 499 32.59 7.73 3.63
C VAL A 499 32.39 7.57 5.14
N TRP A 500 31.23 7.07 5.56
CA TRP A 500 30.92 6.81 6.96
C TRP A 500 31.08 5.33 7.29
N ASP A 501 31.35 5.02 8.55
CA ASP A 501 31.56 3.64 9.01
C ASP A 501 30.23 2.88 9.17
N THR A 502 29.56 2.68 8.03
CA THR A 502 28.28 1.96 7.94
C THR A 502 28.47 0.44 7.93
N HIS A 503 29.70 -0.01 7.68
CA HIS A 503 30.12 -1.38 7.41
C HIS A 503 29.42 -2.06 6.21
N LEU A 504 28.64 -1.33 5.41
CA LEU A 504 28.03 -1.81 4.17
C LEU A 504 29.05 -1.72 3.03
N THR A 505 29.41 -2.85 2.43
CA THR A 505 30.34 -2.86 1.31
C THR A 505 29.69 -2.36 0.01
N TRP A 506 30.47 -1.69 -0.85
CA TRP A 506 30.01 -1.16 -2.13
C TRP A 506 29.28 -2.19 -3.02
N TRP A 507 29.75 -3.45 -3.06
CA TRP A 507 29.15 -4.49 -3.89
C TRP A 507 27.80 -4.96 -3.32
N ALA A 508 27.64 -4.98 -1.99
CA ALA A 508 26.37 -5.31 -1.34
C ALA A 508 25.32 -4.22 -1.63
N PHE A 509 25.71 -2.94 -1.62
CA PHE A 509 24.83 -1.85 -2.06
C PHE A 509 24.32 -2.05 -3.51
N ILE A 510 25.20 -2.43 -4.44
CA ILE A 510 24.80 -2.72 -5.83
C ILE A 510 23.82 -3.89 -5.89
N ILE A 511 24.07 -4.97 -5.15
CA ILE A 511 23.17 -6.13 -5.09
C ILE A 511 21.79 -5.72 -4.57
N ALA A 512 21.72 -4.86 -3.53
CA ALA A 512 20.45 -4.36 -3.01
C ALA A 512 19.62 -3.67 -4.12
N LEU A 513 20.25 -2.81 -4.90
CA LEU A 513 19.58 -2.12 -6.02
C LEU A 513 19.20 -3.06 -7.16
N LEU A 514 20.01 -4.10 -7.45
CA LEU A 514 19.67 -5.12 -8.43
C LEU A 514 18.43 -5.92 -8.02
N ILE A 515 18.29 -6.24 -6.73
CA ILE A 515 17.08 -6.86 -6.18
C ILE A 515 15.88 -5.94 -6.42
N SER A 516 15.98 -4.65 -6.04
CA SER A 516 14.90 -3.70 -6.27
C SER A 516 14.51 -3.63 -7.75
N LEU A 517 15.49 -3.49 -8.65
CA LEU A 517 15.26 -3.38 -10.09
C LEU A 517 14.57 -4.62 -10.66
N PHE A 518 15.00 -5.82 -10.25
CA PHE A 518 14.45 -7.08 -10.72
C PHE A 518 12.99 -7.27 -10.27
N PHE A 519 12.69 -7.01 -8.99
CA PHE A 519 11.35 -7.18 -8.44
C PHE A 519 10.39 -6.02 -8.74
N TYR A 520 10.92 -4.87 -9.19
CA TYR A 520 10.13 -3.68 -9.45
C TYR A 520 8.96 -3.94 -10.40
N LEU A 521 9.24 -4.53 -11.56
CA LEU A 521 8.25 -4.74 -12.60
C LEU A 521 7.21 -5.81 -12.19
N PRO A 522 7.59 -7.01 -11.71
CA PRO A 522 6.62 -8.00 -11.22
C PRO A 522 5.70 -7.48 -10.11
N ILE A 523 6.27 -6.83 -9.09
CA ILE A 523 5.48 -6.27 -8.00
C ILE A 523 4.59 -5.14 -8.51
N GLY A 524 5.11 -4.29 -9.39
CA GLY A 524 4.35 -3.21 -10.01
C GLY A 524 3.14 -3.69 -10.80
N ILE A 525 3.25 -4.79 -11.55
CA ILE A 525 2.11 -5.37 -12.30
C ILE A 525 1.03 -5.85 -11.33
N ILE A 526 1.40 -6.57 -10.27
CA ILE A 526 0.45 -7.06 -9.26
C ILE A 526 -0.22 -5.87 -8.57
N GLN A 527 0.54 -4.87 -8.13
CA GLN A 527 -0.01 -3.69 -7.45
C GLN A 527 -0.89 -2.85 -8.39
N ALA A 528 -0.49 -2.63 -9.64
CA ALA A 528 -1.25 -1.84 -10.59
C ALA A 528 -2.59 -2.50 -10.99
N THR A 529 -2.66 -3.82 -11.01
CA THR A 529 -3.88 -4.56 -11.36
C THR A 529 -4.78 -4.86 -10.17
N THR A 530 -4.21 -5.06 -8.97
CA THR A 530 -4.95 -5.57 -7.80
C THR A 530 -4.97 -4.62 -6.60
N ASN A 531 -4.15 -3.57 -6.61
CA ASN A 531 -3.89 -2.66 -5.50
C ASN A 531 -3.19 -3.31 -4.28
N VAL A 532 -2.77 -4.58 -4.38
CA VAL A 532 -2.01 -5.26 -3.32
C VAL A 532 -0.51 -5.03 -3.54
N GLN A 533 0.15 -4.42 -2.55
CA GLN A 533 1.58 -4.17 -2.60
C GLN A 533 2.36 -5.26 -1.86
N ILE A 534 3.31 -5.89 -2.54
CA ILE A 534 4.14 -6.96 -1.98
C ILE A 534 5.44 -6.38 -1.44
N GLY A 535 5.82 -6.77 -0.23
CA GLY A 535 7.03 -6.31 0.45
C GLY A 535 8.29 -7.10 0.07
N LEU A 536 9.44 -6.43 -0.03
CA LEU A 536 10.76 -7.05 -0.22
C LEU A 536 11.61 -7.11 1.06
N ASN A 537 11.08 -6.61 2.18
CA ASN A 537 11.79 -6.51 3.46
C ASN A 537 12.51 -7.81 3.84
N VAL A 538 11.74 -8.89 4.00
CA VAL A 538 12.26 -10.17 4.53
C VAL A 538 13.34 -10.77 3.63
N ILE A 539 13.19 -10.71 2.30
CA ILE A 539 14.19 -11.29 1.39
C ILE A 539 15.50 -10.48 1.39
N THR A 540 15.41 -9.16 1.47
CA THR A 540 16.62 -8.32 1.56
C THR A 540 17.38 -8.59 2.84
N GLU A 541 16.68 -8.73 3.97
CA GLU A 541 17.23 -9.12 5.28
C GLU A 541 17.84 -10.53 5.26
N PHE A 542 17.16 -11.49 4.62
CA PHE A 542 17.62 -12.87 4.46
C PHE A 542 18.93 -12.93 3.64
N ILE A 543 19.02 -12.22 2.52
CA ILE A 543 20.20 -12.25 1.64
C ILE A 543 21.41 -11.61 2.33
N ILE A 544 21.27 -10.40 2.88
CA ILE A 544 22.39 -9.72 3.52
C ILE A 544 22.86 -10.44 4.79
N GLY A 545 21.94 -11.07 5.54
CA GLY A 545 22.29 -11.87 6.71
C GLY A 545 23.18 -13.06 6.41
N TYR A 546 23.18 -13.59 5.18
CA TYR A 546 24.15 -14.59 4.70
C TYR A 546 25.42 -13.95 4.10
N MET A 547 25.30 -12.79 3.44
CA MET A 547 26.42 -12.12 2.77
C MET A 547 27.37 -11.40 3.73
N GLN A 548 26.83 -10.71 4.74
CA GLN A 548 27.56 -9.92 5.73
C GLN A 548 27.02 -10.17 7.15
N PRO A 549 27.19 -11.40 7.69
CA PRO A 549 26.67 -11.75 9.00
C PRO A 549 27.32 -10.93 10.11
N GLY A 550 26.56 -10.64 11.17
CA GLY A 550 27.04 -9.95 12.37
C GLY A 550 27.11 -8.43 12.27
N ARG A 551 26.59 -7.82 11.18
CA ARG A 551 26.64 -6.37 10.94
C ARG A 551 25.24 -5.75 10.87
N PRO A 552 24.69 -5.23 11.99
CA PRO A 552 23.31 -4.74 12.03
C PRO A 552 23.06 -3.48 11.18
N LEU A 553 23.97 -2.50 11.21
CA LEU A 553 23.81 -1.27 10.44
C LEU A 553 23.84 -1.52 8.92
N ALA A 554 24.79 -2.36 8.46
CA ALA A 554 24.87 -2.79 7.07
C ALA A 554 23.59 -3.54 6.63
N MET A 555 23.03 -4.38 7.50
CA MET A 555 21.75 -5.05 7.27
C MET A 555 20.62 -4.03 7.06
N MET A 556 20.46 -3.08 7.99
CA MET A 556 19.40 -2.06 7.92
C MET A 556 19.50 -1.21 6.65
N MET A 557 20.70 -0.80 6.26
CA MET A 557 20.93 -0.04 5.03
C MET A 557 20.68 -0.88 3.77
N PHE A 558 21.11 -2.14 3.73
CA PHE A 558 20.84 -3.04 2.62
C PHE A 558 19.35 -3.26 2.43
N LYS A 559 18.61 -3.49 3.52
CA LYS A 559 17.15 -3.60 3.53
C LYS A 559 16.51 -2.32 2.98
N MET A 560 16.93 -1.17 3.53
CA MET A 560 16.40 0.13 3.11
C MET A 560 16.58 0.34 1.60
N TYR A 561 17.80 0.21 1.07
CA TYR A 561 18.04 0.39 -0.37
C TYR A 561 17.38 -0.69 -1.23
N GLY A 562 17.33 -1.94 -0.76
CA GLY A 562 16.74 -3.07 -1.51
C GLY A 562 15.21 -3.06 -1.56
N TYR A 563 14.55 -2.54 -0.52
CA TYR A 563 13.09 -2.48 -0.45
C TYR A 563 12.54 -1.12 -0.87
N ILE A 564 13.04 -0.03 -0.29
CA ILE A 564 12.41 1.30 -0.43
C ILE A 564 12.60 1.87 -1.83
N THR A 565 13.71 1.56 -2.50
CA THR A 565 13.90 1.92 -3.90
C THR A 565 12.75 1.42 -4.78
N ALA A 566 12.26 0.19 -4.54
CA ALA A 566 11.11 -0.34 -5.26
C ALA A 566 9.78 0.22 -4.71
N TYR A 567 9.59 0.18 -3.39
CA TYR A 567 8.37 0.63 -2.73
C TYR A 567 8.02 2.10 -3.08
N GLN A 568 8.98 3.02 -2.90
CA GLN A 568 8.81 4.43 -3.20
C GLN A 568 8.69 4.69 -4.71
N GLY A 569 9.43 3.95 -5.54
CA GLY A 569 9.29 4.05 -6.99
C GLY A 569 7.88 3.71 -7.47
N LEU A 570 7.23 2.70 -6.87
CA LEU A 570 5.86 2.34 -7.20
C LEU A 570 4.87 3.46 -6.84
N TYR A 571 5.07 4.21 -5.75
CA TYR A 571 4.30 5.44 -5.48
C TYR A 571 4.53 6.50 -6.55
N PHE A 572 5.76 6.72 -7.00
CA PHE A 572 6.01 7.64 -8.12
C PHE A 572 5.34 7.17 -9.42
N THR A 573 5.28 5.87 -9.65
CA THR A 573 4.61 5.28 -10.82
C THR A 573 3.10 5.45 -10.73
N GLN A 574 2.54 5.24 -9.54
CA GLN A 574 1.15 5.51 -9.23
C GLN A 574 0.79 6.97 -9.52
N ASP A 575 1.62 7.93 -9.09
CA ASP A 575 1.44 9.36 -9.38
C ASP A 575 1.52 9.69 -10.86
N ILE A 576 2.43 9.05 -11.61
CA ILE A 576 2.50 9.20 -13.06
C ILE A 576 1.20 8.69 -13.71
N LYS A 577 0.62 7.59 -13.22
CA LYS A 577 -0.70 7.11 -13.66
C LYS A 577 -1.82 8.08 -13.27
N LEU A 578 -1.79 8.66 -12.08
CA LEU A 578 -2.76 9.68 -11.67
C LEU A 578 -2.68 10.91 -12.60
N ALA A 579 -1.48 11.38 -12.90
CA ALA A 579 -1.25 12.46 -13.85
C ALA A 579 -1.74 12.11 -15.26
N HIS A 580 -1.57 10.85 -15.68
CA HIS A 580 -2.08 10.33 -16.95
C HIS A 580 -3.63 10.36 -16.98
N TYR A 581 -4.31 9.94 -15.92
CA TYR A 581 -5.77 10.02 -15.83
C TYR A 581 -6.32 11.44 -15.76
N MET A 582 -5.58 12.37 -15.15
CA MET A 582 -5.98 13.79 -15.05
C MET A 582 -5.43 14.66 -16.19
N LYS A 583 -4.74 14.06 -17.16
CA LYS A 583 -4.16 14.72 -18.33
C LYS A 583 -3.23 15.88 -17.97
N VAL A 584 -2.42 15.66 -16.95
CA VAL A 584 -1.40 16.60 -16.46
C VAL A 584 -0.10 16.42 -17.27
N PRO A 585 0.54 17.50 -17.75
CA PRO A 585 1.76 17.38 -18.55
C PRO A 585 2.90 16.66 -17.79
N GLN A 586 3.45 15.62 -18.40
CA GLN A 586 4.41 14.72 -17.75
C GLN A 586 5.69 15.39 -17.23
N ARG A 587 6.18 16.43 -17.93
CA ARG A 587 7.36 17.20 -17.47
C ARG A 587 7.10 17.94 -16.16
N VAL A 588 5.87 18.39 -15.95
CA VAL A 588 5.46 19.07 -14.72
C VAL A 588 5.36 18.05 -13.59
N THR A 589 4.78 16.88 -13.86
CA THR A 589 4.71 15.75 -12.92
C THR A 589 6.11 15.35 -12.43
N PHE A 590 7.08 15.19 -13.32
CA PHE A 590 8.47 14.87 -12.93
C PHE A 590 9.04 15.87 -11.92
N TRP A 591 8.96 17.18 -12.23
CA TRP A 591 9.51 18.21 -11.35
C TRP A 591 8.72 18.32 -10.04
N ALA A 592 7.40 18.15 -10.08
CA ALA A 592 6.56 18.14 -8.88
C ALA A 592 6.99 17.03 -7.92
N GLN A 593 7.21 15.80 -8.42
CA GLN A 593 7.70 14.69 -7.62
C GLN A 593 9.12 14.95 -7.11
N PHE A 594 10.04 15.32 -8.01
CA PHE A 594 11.45 15.53 -7.68
C PHE A 594 11.64 16.57 -6.56
N VAL A 595 11.02 17.75 -6.72
CA VAL A 595 11.18 18.86 -5.77
C VAL A 595 10.46 18.58 -4.45
N ALA A 596 9.24 18.01 -4.50
CA ALA A 596 8.49 17.70 -3.29
C ALA A 596 9.18 16.64 -2.43
N THR A 597 9.72 15.59 -3.05
CA THR A 597 10.49 14.55 -2.33
C THR A 597 11.78 15.11 -1.74
N LEU A 598 12.56 15.87 -2.52
CA LEU A 598 13.80 16.48 -2.02
C LEU A 598 13.54 17.42 -0.84
N TRP A 599 12.50 18.26 -0.94
CA TRP A 599 12.11 19.15 0.15
C TRP A 599 11.63 18.40 1.39
N SER A 600 10.82 17.35 1.19
CA SER A 600 10.35 16.47 2.27
C SER A 600 11.52 15.88 3.06
N CYS A 601 12.58 15.41 2.38
CA CYS A 601 13.77 14.87 3.03
C CYS A 601 14.40 15.89 4.00
N ILE A 602 14.51 17.16 3.58
CA ILE A 602 15.06 18.24 4.40
C ILE A 602 14.15 18.51 5.61
N VAL A 603 12.85 18.63 5.39
CA VAL A 603 11.87 18.92 6.45
C VAL A 603 11.83 17.80 7.49
N GLN A 604 11.81 16.53 7.05
CA GLN A 604 11.77 15.39 7.96
C GLN A 604 13.05 15.31 8.79
N ILE A 605 14.24 15.47 8.20
CA ILE A 605 15.48 15.48 8.97
C ILE A 605 15.56 16.67 9.94
N ALA A 606 15.03 17.83 9.55
CA ALA A 606 14.96 18.99 10.45
C ALA A 606 14.07 18.72 11.66
N VAL A 607 12.86 18.17 11.45
CA VAL A 607 11.95 17.82 12.55
C VAL A 607 12.50 16.65 13.38
N PHE A 608 13.14 15.67 12.77
CA PHE A 608 13.82 14.57 13.45
C PHE A 608 14.86 15.07 14.45
N ASN A 609 15.82 15.91 14.01
CA ASN A 609 16.85 16.45 14.89
C ASN A 609 16.27 17.40 15.94
N TRP A 610 15.26 18.20 15.56
CA TRP A 610 14.56 19.06 16.51
C TRP A 610 13.88 18.24 17.61
N ALA A 611 13.18 17.16 17.26
CA ALA A 611 12.49 16.30 18.22
C ALA A 611 13.48 15.61 19.16
N LEU A 612 14.61 15.10 18.65
CA LEU A 612 15.65 14.50 19.46
C LEU A 612 16.36 15.48 20.42
N GLY A 613 16.42 16.76 20.05
CA GLY A 613 17.05 17.80 20.87
C GLY A 613 16.11 18.51 21.82
N ALA A 614 14.81 18.60 21.52
CA ALA A 614 13.84 19.42 22.24
C ALA A 614 12.89 18.61 23.14
N ILE A 615 12.70 17.31 22.87
CA ILE A 615 11.82 16.44 23.67
C ILE A 615 12.66 15.67 24.69
N ASP A 616 12.52 16.03 25.96
CA ASP A 616 13.20 15.34 27.05
C ASP A 616 12.71 13.88 27.18
N GLY A 617 13.65 12.94 27.23
CA GLY A 617 13.34 11.51 27.34
C GLY A 617 12.67 10.92 26.09
N VAL A 618 12.89 11.50 24.91
CA VAL A 618 12.40 10.92 23.65
C VAL A 618 12.91 9.48 23.46
N CYS A 619 12.04 8.61 22.95
CA CYS A 619 12.25 7.18 22.79
C CYS A 619 12.45 6.38 24.09
N THR A 620 12.11 6.93 25.27
CA THR A 620 12.03 6.14 26.52
C THR A 620 10.60 5.70 26.81
N PRO A 621 10.38 4.54 27.45
CA PRO A 621 9.03 4.07 27.81
C PRO A 621 8.27 5.02 28.74
N GLU A 622 8.97 5.82 29.54
CA GLU A 622 8.41 6.72 30.56
C GLU A 622 8.11 8.13 30.03
N GLN A 623 8.25 8.38 28.72
CA GLN A 623 8.03 9.71 28.13
C GLN A 623 6.56 10.13 28.29
N LYS A 624 6.34 11.33 28.88
CA LYS A 624 5.00 11.83 29.31
C LYS A 624 3.95 11.92 28.20
N ASP A 625 4.36 12.16 26.97
CA ASP A 625 3.48 12.33 25.80
C ASP A 625 3.46 11.09 24.89
N ASN A 626 4.05 9.98 25.35
CA ASN A 626 4.19 8.69 24.67
C ASN A 626 5.07 8.69 23.41
N TYR A 627 6.07 9.58 23.32
CA TYR A 627 7.13 9.54 22.30
C TYR A 627 8.11 8.39 22.55
N THR A 628 7.65 7.15 22.38
CA THR A 628 8.36 5.90 22.68
C THR A 628 9.07 5.27 21.46
N CYS A 629 8.93 5.86 20.27
CA CYS A 629 9.59 5.45 19.02
C CYS A 629 9.34 3.98 18.62
N PRO A 630 8.06 3.57 18.42
CA PRO A 630 7.70 2.16 18.24
C PRO A 630 8.30 1.52 16.99
N ASN A 631 8.30 2.22 15.84
CA ASN A 631 8.84 1.70 14.58
C ASN A 631 10.35 1.47 14.66
N ALA A 632 11.10 2.43 15.20
CA ALA A 632 12.53 2.30 15.42
C ALA A 632 12.87 1.10 16.33
N GLY A 633 12.05 0.82 17.35
CA GLY A 633 12.20 -0.38 18.19
C GLY A 633 12.03 -1.69 17.42
N VAL A 634 11.06 -1.76 16.50
CA VAL A 634 10.87 -2.93 15.61
C VAL A 634 12.04 -3.09 14.64
N PHE A 635 12.53 -1.99 14.06
CA PHE A 635 13.70 -2.00 13.19
C PHE A 635 14.96 -2.46 13.88
N PHE A 636 15.22 -1.92 15.07
CA PHE A 636 16.31 -2.35 15.93
C PHE A 636 16.20 -3.85 16.17
N THR A 637 15.05 -4.31 16.63
CA THR A 637 14.75 -5.73 16.87
C THR A 637 15.00 -6.60 15.62
N ALA A 638 14.51 -6.19 14.45
CA ALA A 638 14.73 -6.90 13.19
C ALA A 638 16.22 -6.94 12.80
N SER A 639 16.97 -5.86 13.06
CA SER A 639 18.43 -5.80 12.85
C SER A 639 19.20 -6.84 13.62
N ILE A 640 18.67 -7.27 14.76
CA ILE A 640 19.28 -8.31 15.57
C ILE A 640 18.94 -9.69 15.03
N ILE A 641 17.67 -9.96 14.71
CA ILE A 641 17.24 -11.23 14.13
C ILE A 641 18.03 -11.54 12.86
N TRP A 642 18.03 -10.59 11.93
CA TRP A 642 18.53 -10.80 10.58
C TRP A 642 19.99 -10.41 10.38
N GLY A 643 20.45 -9.37 11.09
CA GLY A 643 21.83 -8.88 10.99
C GLY A 643 22.78 -9.54 11.96
N VAL A 644 22.42 -9.60 13.24
CA VAL A 644 23.31 -10.08 14.33
C VAL A 644 23.29 -11.61 14.44
N ILE A 645 22.13 -12.19 14.78
CA ILE A 645 21.95 -13.65 14.92
C ILE A 645 22.10 -14.31 13.55
N GLY A 646 21.43 -13.72 12.55
CA GLY A 646 21.50 -14.12 11.15
C GLY A 646 20.59 -15.29 10.80
N PRO A 647 20.15 -15.37 9.53
CA PRO A 647 19.21 -16.39 9.05
C PRO A 647 19.74 -17.81 9.18
N LYS A 648 21.06 -18.01 9.16
CA LYS A 648 21.69 -19.33 9.30
C LYS A 648 21.32 -20.03 10.61
N ARG A 649 21.20 -19.29 11.72
CA ARG A 649 20.87 -19.86 13.05
C ARG A 649 19.38 -20.08 13.26
N ILE A 650 18.54 -19.32 12.54
CA ILE A 650 17.08 -19.34 12.72
C ILE A 650 16.42 -20.30 11.72
N PHE A 651 16.77 -20.20 10.44
CA PHE A 651 16.16 -20.92 9.32
C PHE A 651 17.10 -21.95 8.66
N GLY A 652 18.37 -22.02 9.09
CA GLY A 652 19.30 -23.04 8.62
C GLY A 652 18.95 -24.44 9.14
N SER A 653 19.70 -25.46 8.75
CA SER A 653 19.39 -26.88 9.05
C SER A 653 19.26 -27.21 10.53
N GLU A 654 19.98 -26.52 11.40
CA GLU A 654 19.95 -26.69 12.86
C GLU A 654 19.05 -25.65 13.57
N GLY A 655 18.40 -24.76 12.82
CA GLY A 655 17.56 -23.69 13.38
C GLY A 655 16.15 -24.18 13.76
N VAL A 656 15.56 -23.53 14.78
CA VAL A 656 14.20 -23.84 15.28
C VAL A 656 13.15 -23.76 14.17
N TYR A 657 13.33 -22.86 13.21
CA TYR A 657 12.39 -22.57 12.13
C TYR A 657 12.85 -23.08 10.76
N SER A 658 13.74 -24.07 10.73
CA SER A 658 14.30 -24.65 9.49
C SER A 658 13.23 -25.11 8.49
N SER A 659 12.10 -25.62 8.98
CA SER A 659 11.00 -26.12 8.15
C SER A 659 10.29 -25.02 7.34
N LEU A 660 10.38 -23.75 7.76
CA LEU A 660 9.79 -22.63 7.01
C LEU A 660 10.50 -22.38 5.68
N SER A 661 11.75 -22.79 5.53
CA SER A 661 12.50 -22.69 4.27
C SER A 661 11.83 -23.48 3.12
N TRP A 662 11.02 -24.50 3.41
CA TRP A 662 10.24 -25.22 2.40
C TRP A 662 9.18 -24.36 1.71
N PHE A 663 8.80 -23.22 2.29
CA PHE A 663 7.89 -22.29 1.65
C PHE A 663 8.46 -21.69 0.36
N PHE A 664 9.78 -21.63 0.18
CA PHE A 664 10.37 -21.29 -1.12
C PHE A 664 9.92 -22.25 -2.23
N LEU A 665 9.89 -23.56 -1.92
CA LEU A 665 9.44 -24.59 -2.85
C LEU A 665 7.93 -24.52 -3.08
N VAL A 666 7.15 -24.27 -2.02
CA VAL A 666 5.70 -24.05 -2.15
C VAL A 666 5.41 -22.85 -3.06
N GLY A 667 6.15 -21.75 -2.88
CA GLY A 667 6.08 -20.56 -3.73
C GLY A 667 6.44 -20.81 -5.19
N LEU A 668 7.34 -21.76 -5.48
CA LEU A 668 7.69 -22.17 -6.83
C LEU A 668 6.59 -23.02 -7.48
N ILE A 669 6.12 -24.05 -6.77
CA ILE A 669 5.24 -25.07 -7.34
C ILE A 669 3.79 -24.59 -7.46
N ALA A 670 3.26 -23.90 -6.44
CA ALA A 670 1.86 -23.49 -6.39
C ALA A 670 1.40 -22.66 -7.62
N PRO A 671 2.08 -21.58 -8.05
CA PRO A 671 1.68 -20.84 -9.24
C PRO A 671 1.74 -21.68 -10.52
N ILE A 672 2.69 -22.61 -10.65
CA ILE A 672 2.79 -23.52 -11.80
C ILE A 672 1.56 -24.44 -11.86
N LEU A 673 1.19 -25.05 -10.74
CA LEU A 673 0.03 -25.94 -10.67
C LEU A 673 -1.27 -25.20 -11.01
N VAL A 674 -1.46 -23.99 -10.46
CA VAL A 674 -2.63 -23.17 -10.78
C VAL A 674 -2.65 -22.78 -12.25
N TYR A 675 -1.50 -22.40 -12.81
CA TYR A 675 -1.40 -22.04 -14.23
C TYR A 675 -1.76 -23.20 -15.16
N LEU A 676 -1.23 -24.39 -14.89
CA LEU A 676 -1.54 -25.60 -15.67
C LEU A 676 -3.02 -25.97 -15.54
N ALA A 677 -3.60 -25.87 -14.34
CA ALA A 677 -5.01 -26.11 -14.12
C ALA A 677 -5.90 -25.07 -14.84
N ALA A 678 -5.53 -23.78 -14.78
CA ALA A 678 -6.25 -22.71 -15.47
C ALA A 678 -6.19 -22.88 -16.99
N ARG A 679 -5.08 -23.37 -17.56
CA ARG A 679 -4.98 -23.73 -18.99
C ARG A 679 -5.82 -24.93 -19.36
N LYS A 680 -5.91 -25.95 -18.50
CA LYS A 680 -6.72 -27.15 -18.75
C LYS A 680 -8.22 -26.84 -18.68
N TRP A 681 -8.63 -25.95 -17.78
CA TRP A 681 -10.03 -25.54 -17.60
C TRP A 681 -10.19 -24.02 -17.77
N PRO A 682 -10.12 -23.48 -19.00
CA PRO A 682 -10.09 -22.05 -19.26
C PRO A 682 -11.39 -21.32 -18.89
N ARG A 683 -12.54 -22.02 -18.86
CA ARG A 683 -13.83 -21.46 -18.42
C ARG A 683 -14.02 -21.43 -16.90
N SER A 684 -13.10 -22.04 -16.16
CA SER A 684 -13.18 -22.11 -14.70
C SER A 684 -12.81 -20.77 -14.05
N ASN A 685 -13.21 -20.60 -12.79
CA ASN A 685 -12.83 -19.44 -11.97
C ASN A 685 -11.36 -19.48 -11.53
N LEU A 686 -10.60 -20.53 -11.89
CA LEU A 686 -9.17 -20.67 -11.60
C LEU A 686 -8.32 -19.51 -12.16
N ARG A 687 -8.78 -18.83 -13.22
CA ARG A 687 -8.09 -17.65 -13.78
C ARG A 687 -7.99 -16.47 -12.80
N TYR A 688 -8.86 -16.42 -11.79
CA TYR A 688 -8.87 -15.35 -10.79
C TYR A 688 -7.94 -15.63 -9.61
N ILE A 689 -7.34 -16.82 -9.55
CA ILE A 689 -6.44 -17.21 -8.46
C ILE A 689 -5.06 -16.60 -8.70
N ASN A 690 -4.60 -15.82 -7.72
CA ASN A 690 -3.29 -15.19 -7.73
C ASN A 690 -2.51 -15.66 -6.50
N MET A 691 -1.61 -16.63 -6.72
CA MET A 691 -0.79 -17.23 -5.66
C MET A 691 0.12 -16.23 -4.94
N PRO A 692 0.78 -15.28 -5.63
CA PRO A 692 1.50 -14.20 -4.95
C PRO A 692 0.65 -13.43 -3.93
N ILE A 693 -0.61 -13.13 -4.24
CA ILE A 693 -1.52 -12.42 -3.33
C ILE A 693 -1.98 -13.33 -2.18
N ILE A 694 -2.23 -14.61 -2.44
CA ILE A 694 -2.60 -15.56 -1.37
C ILE A 694 -1.48 -15.67 -0.33
N PHE A 695 -0.21 -15.73 -0.75
CA PHE A 695 0.92 -15.79 0.18
C PHE A 695 1.28 -14.42 0.77
N GLY A 696 1.30 -13.38 -0.05
CA GLY A 696 1.83 -12.06 0.32
C GLY A 696 0.80 -11.09 0.86
N GLY A 697 -0.49 -11.35 0.65
CA GLY A 697 -1.56 -10.47 1.08
C GLY A 697 -1.59 -10.28 2.60
N THR A 698 -1.18 -11.29 3.37
CA THR A 698 -1.16 -11.29 4.84
C THR A 698 0.15 -10.77 5.45
N ALA A 699 1.01 -10.12 4.66
CA ALA A 699 2.36 -9.72 5.09
C ALA A 699 2.41 -8.75 6.28
N TYR A 700 1.32 -8.04 6.60
CA TYR A 700 1.25 -7.15 7.76
C TYR A 700 0.83 -7.85 9.07
N ILE A 701 0.53 -9.15 9.05
CA ILE A 701 0.22 -9.91 10.27
C ILE A 701 1.51 -10.56 10.80
N PRO A 702 2.06 -10.14 11.96
CA PRO A 702 1.78 -8.94 12.79
C PRO A 702 2.51 -7.66 12.30
N PRO A 703 2.15 -6.44 12.77
CA PRO A 703 1.27 -6.11 13.90
C PRO A 703 -0.23 -6.05 13.57
N ALA A 704 -0.63 -6.14 12.31
CA ALA A 704 -2.03 -6.30 11.96
C ALA A 704 -2.59 -7.60 12.56
N THR A 705 -3.88 -7.59 12.89
CA THR A 705 -4.54 -8.77 13.44
C THR A 705 -5.44 -9.42 12.39
N PRO A 706 -5.76 -10.72 12.54
CA PRO A 706 -6.76 -11.37 11.70
C PRO A 706 -8.12 -10.66 11.72
N LEU A 707 -8.47 -9.95 12.81
CA LEU A 707 -9.67 -9.11 12.91
C LEU A 707 -9.68 -8.04 11.80
N THR A 708 -8.62 -7.24 11.68
CA THR A 708 -8.50 -6.18 10.66
C THR A 708 -8.64 -6.76 9.25
N TYR A 709 -7.96 -7.87 8.97
CA TYR A 709 -8.00 -8.50 7.66
C TYR A 709 -9.38 -9.06 7.31
N ALA A 710 -10.04 -9.72 8.28
CA ALA A 710 -11.34 -10.32 8.04
C ALA A 710 -12.45 -9.28 7.90
N THR A 711 -12.44 -8.21 8.70
CA THR A 711 -13.41 -7.12 8.58
C THR A 711 -13.23 -6.33 7.29
N TRP A 712 -11.98 -6.09 6.87
CA TRP A 712 -11.63 -5.56 5.55
C TRP A 712 -12.21 -6.43 4.42
N GLY A 713 -11.99 -7.75 4.48
CA GLY A 713 -12.49 -8.69 3.47
C GLY A 713 -14.01 -8.80 3.42
N ILE A 714 -14.69 -8.79 4.57
CA ILE A 714 -16.16 -8.78 4.66
C ILE A 714 -16.71 -7.50 4.01
N THR A 715 -16.18 -6.35 4.40
CA THR A 715 -16.61 -5.04 3.89
C THR A 715 -16.39 -4.96 2.37
N GLY A 716 -15.20 -5.34 1.90
CA GLY A 716 -14.87 -5.38 0.48
C GLY A 716 -15.77 -6.33 -0.31
N THR A 717 -16.13 -7.49 0.25
CA THR A 717 -17.05 -8.43 -0.39
C THR A 717 -18.47 -7.86 -0.50
N ILE A 718 -18.95 -7.16 0.53
CA ILE A 718 -20.25 -6.48 0.50
C ILE A 718 -20.31 -5.48 -0.65
N PHE A 719 -19.34 -4.56 -0.73
CA PHE A 719 -19.36 -3.51 -1.74
C PHE A 719 -19.00 -4.02 -3.15
N ASN A 720 -17.91 -4.77 -3.29
CA ASN A 720 -17.35 -5.12 -4.60
C ASN A 720 -17.91 -6.40 -5.23
N LYS A 721 -18.66 -7.22 -4.47
CA LYS A 721 -19.37 -8.39 -5.02
C LYS A 721 -20.88 -8.22 -4.97
N PHE A 722 -21.44 -7.99 -3.78
CA PHE A 722 -22.90 -7.99 -3.61
C PHE A 722 -23.56 -6.71 -4.13
N ILE A 723 -23.07 -5.53 -3.70
CA ILE A 723 -23.60 -4.25 -4.16
C ILE A 723 -23.26 -4.04 -5.63
N LYS A 724 -22.01 -4.26 -6.05
CA LYS A 724 -21.62 -4.18 -7.46
C LYS A 724 -22.45 -5.10 -8.37
N GLY A 725 -22.78 -6.31 -7.92
CA GLY A 725 -23.56 -7.28 -8.69
C GLY A 725 -25.05 -6.96 -8.79
N ARG A 726 -25.69 -6.46 -7.72
CA ARG A 726 -27.15 -6.18 -7.69
C ARG A 726 -27.52 -4.73 -8.01
N HIS A 727 -26.67 -3.79 -7.62
CA HIS A 727 -26.90 -2.35 -7.73
C HIS A 727 -25.73 -1.67 -8.46
N ARG A 728 -25.45 -2.17 -9.67
CA ARG A 728 -24.28 -1.74 -10.45
C ARG A 728 -24.24 -0.23 -10.70
N ALA A 729 -25.38 0.39 -11.01
CA ALA A 729 -25.48 1.83 -11.23
C ALA A 729 -25.07 2.64 -9.98
N TRP A 730 -25.53 2.23 -8.80
CA TRP A 730 -25.12 2.87 -7.55
C TRP A 730 -23.62 2.70 -7.30
N TRP A 731 -23.09 1.48 -7.51
CA TRP A 731 -21.67 1.22 -7.30
C TRP A 731 -20.78 2.06 -8.23
N THR A 732 -21.13 2.18 -9.52
CA THR A 732 -20.40 3.01 -10.49
C THR A 732 -20.30 4.46 -10.01
N GLU A 733 -21.38 4.98 -9.45
CA GLU A 733 -21.52 6.40 -9.15
C GLU A 733 -21.00 6.80 -7.77
N TYR A 734 -21.22 5.96 -6.76
CA TYR A 734 -21.02 6.33 -5.36
C TYR A 734 -19.94 5.53 -4.64
N ASN A 735 -19.51 4.35 -5.11
CA ASN A 735 -18.58 3.50 -4.33
C ASN A 735 -17.28 4.24 -3.93
N PHE A 736 -16.62 4.87 -4.90
CA PHE A 736 -15.40 5.64 -4.63
C PHE A 736 -15.67 6.91 -3.81
N VAL A 737 -16.85 7.51 -3.94
CA VAL A 737 -17.29 8.65 -3.14
C VAL A 737 -17.52 8.26 -1.69
N THR A 738 -18.18 7.12 -1.45
CA THR A 738 -18.40 6.54 -0.12
C THR A 738 -17.06 6.26 0.54
N SER A 739 -16.12 5.64 -0.18
CA SER A 739 -14.77 5.37 0.35
C SER A 739 -14.07 6.65 0.79
N ALA A 740 -14.03 7.66 -0.09
CA ALA A 740 -13.40 8.93 0.24
C ALA A 740 -14.05 9.62 1.44
N ALA A 741 -15.38 9.59 1.54
CA ALA A 741 -16.12 10.21 2.62
C ALA A 741 -15.87 9.52 3.97
N LEU A 742 -15.84 8.18 3.99
CA LEU A 742 -15.51 7.38 5.16
C LEU A 742 -14.09 7.71 5.67
N ASP A 743 -13.08 7.61 4.81
CA ASP A 743 -11.68 7.89 5.17
C ASP A 743 -11.52 9.34 5.67
N SER A 744 -12.15 10.30 4.99
CA SER A 744 -12.02 11.72 5.32
C SER A 744 -12.68 12.07 6.65
N GLY A 745 -13.91 11.61 6.89
CA GLY A 745 -14.63 11.92 8.14
C GLY A 745 -13.97 11.25 9.35
N THR A 746 -13.46 10.02 9.19
CA THR A 746 -12.70 9.33 10.23
C THR A 746 -11.39 10.03 10.57
N ILE A 747 -10.60 10.44 9.56
CA ILE A 747 -9.33 11.17 9.81
C ILE A 747 -9.58 12.51 10.50
N ILE A 748 -10.60 13.27 10.09
CA ILE A 748 -10.96 14.55 10.73
C ILE A 748 -11.34 14.32 12.21
N CYS A 749 -12.12 13.28 12.49
CA CYS A 749 -12.49 12.91 13.86
C CYS A 749 -11.26 12.52 14.70
N LEU A 750 -10.40 11.66 14.16
CA LEU A 750 -9.18 11.20 14.80
C LEU A 750 -8.24 12.36 15.14
N LEU A 751 -8.01 13.29 14.19
CA LEU A 751 -7.18 14.47 14.42
C LEU A 751 -7.78 15.38 15.51
N LEU A 752 -9.10 15.56 15.52
CA LEU A 752 -9.78 16.37 16.52
C LEU A 752 -9.66 15.74 17.91
N ILE A 753 -9.96 14.44 18.06
CA ILE A 753 -9.80 13.70 19.31
C ILE A 753 -8.35 13.80 19.79
N PHE A 754 -7.39 13.60 18.89
CA PHE A 754 -5.97 13.68 19.23
C PHE A 754 -5.58 15.07 19.74
N PHE A 755 -5.80 16.13 18.95
CA PHE A 755 -5.33 17.48 19.30
C PHE A 755 -6.13 18.10 20.45
N ALA A 756 -7.43 17.85 20.54
CA ALA A 756 -8.28 18.46 21.55
C ALA A 756 -8.28 17.70 22.89
N LEU A 757 -8.11 16.37 22.87
CA LEU A 757 -8.32 15.52 24.06
C LEU A 757 -7.06 14.78 24.48
N GLN A 758 -6.40 14.07 23.56
CA GLN A 758 -5.23 13.23 23.90
C GLN A 758 -3.97 14.05 24.16
N LEU A 759 -3.62 14.96 23.25
CA LEU A 759 -2.37 15.73 23.30
C LEU A 759 -2.26 16.62 24.55
N PRO A 760 -3.32 17.32 25.02
CA PRO A 760 -3.23 18.12 26.24
C PRO A 760 -3.01 17.29 27.50
N ASN A 761 -3.19 15.95 27.46
CA ASN A 761 -3.10 15.02 28.59
C ASN A 761 -3.96 15.42 29.82
N LYS A 762 -4.94 16.31 29.62
CA LYS A 762 -5.81 16.88 30.68
C LYS A 762 -7.21 16.28 30.70
N VAL A 763 -7.64 15.65 29.62
CA VAL A 763 -8.98 15.08 29.48
C VAL A 763 -8.85 13.57 29.44
N THR A 764 -9.28 12.90 30.50
CA THR A 764 -9.35 11.44 30.53
C THR A 764 -10.58 10.97 29.75
N SER A 765 -10.45 9.86 29.04
CA SER A 765 -11.59 9.19 28.42
C SER A 765 -12.65 8.82 29.47
N PRO A 766 -13.93 8.71 29.07
CA PRO A 766 -14.99 8.29 29.99
C PRO A 766 -14.62 7.00 30.73
N GLN A 767 -14.64 7.03 32.06
CA GLN A 767 -14.27 5.89 32.91
C GLN A 767 -15.48 5.01 33.17
N TRP A 768 -15.63 3.95 32.37
CA TRP A 768 -16.69 2.94 32.51
C TRP A 768 -16.22 1.61 31.90
N TRP A 769 -17.02 0.55 32.01
CA TRP A 769 -16.61 -0.80 31.59
C TRP A 769 -16.08 -0.89 30.15
N GLY A 770 -16.71 -0.19 29.21
CA GLY A 770 -16.34 -0.16 27.80
C GLY A 770 -15.42 1.00 27.40
N GLY A 771 -14.97 1.83 28.34
CA GLY A 771 -14.01 2.92 28.15
C GLY A 771 -12.55 2.44 28.25
N TRP A 772 -11.58 3.20 27.73
CA TRP A 772 -10.15 2.88 27.88
C TRP A 772 -9.76 2.68 29.35
N GLY A 773 -9.02 1.60 29.64
CA GLY A 773 -8.70 1.15 31.01
C GLY A 773 -9.84 0.39 31.70
N GLY A 774 -10.96 0.16 31.02
CA GLY A 774 -12.15 -0.50 31.53
C GLY A 774 -12.09 -2.04 31.49
N GLY A 775 -13.15 -2.67 31.98
CA GLY A 775 -13.24 -4.12 32.14
C GLY A 775 -13.18 -4.92 30.84
N PHE A 776 -13.48 -4.31 29.68
CA PHE A 776 -13.37 -5.00 28.39
C PHE A 776 -11.92 -5.41 28.02
N GLN A 777 -10.91 -4.77 28.63
CA GLN A 777 -9.49 -5.10 28.46
C GLN A 777 -9.00 -6.16 29.46
N ASN A 778 -9.79 -6.50 30.47
CA ASN A 778 -9.39 -7.44 31.53
C ASN A 778 -9.63 -8.90 31.10
N ASN A 779 -8.89 -9.36 30.10
CA ASN A 779 -8.96 -10.73 29.60
C ASN A 779 -7.60 -11.21 29.04
N MET A 780 -7.50 -12.52 28.74
CA MET A 780 -6.26 -13.12 28.26
C MET A 780 -5.86 -12.67 26.84
N ASP A 781 -6.78 -12.11 26.04
CA ASP A 781 -6.44 -11.55 24.71
C ASP A 781 -5.57 -10.30 24.83
N TRP A 782 -5.89 -9.39 25.76
CA TRP A 782 -5.08 -8.20 26.02
C TRP A 782 -3.77 -8.51 26.76
N ASN A 783 -3.73 -9.62 27.50
CA ASN A 783 -2.54 -10.07 28.24
C ASN A 783 -1.65 -11.06 27.47
N ALA A 784 -1.95 -11.33 26.19
CA ALA A 784 -1.22 -12.30 25.37
C ALA A 784 -1.07 -13.69 26.03
N GLY A 785 -2.19 -14.25 26.52
CA GLY A 785 -2.19 -15.49 27.29
C GLY A 785 -1.56 -16.69 26.56
N VAL A 786 -0.77 -17.46 27.31
CA VAL A 786 -0.06 -18.67 26.85
C VAL A 786 -0.65 -19.93 27.48
N GLN A 787 -0.54 -21.07 26.80
CA GLN A 787 -1.14 -22.33 27.28
C GLN A 787 -0.33 -22.94 28.43
N LYS A 788 1.00 -22.83 28.37
CA LYS A 788 1.92 -23.28 29.41
C LYS A 788 2.87 -22.15 29.79
N VAL A 789 2.97 -21.88 31.08
CA VAL A 789 4.02 -21.00 31.62
C VAL A 789 5.29 -21.84 31.80
N ALA A 790 6.44 -21.31 31.40
CA ALA A 790 7.71 -22.02 31.52
C ALA A 790 8.12 -22.19 32.99
N ASN A 791 8.36 -23.42 33.43
CA ASN A 791 8.95 -23.74 34.74
C ASN A 791 10.46 -23.94 34.59
N GLY A 792 11.19 -22.86 34.28
CA GLY A 792 12.60 -22.88 33.91
C GLY A 792 12.79 -22.47 32.45
N THR A 793 13.41 -23.33 31.63
CA THR A 793 13.64 -23.08 30.21
C THR A 793 12.94 -24.10 29.31
N PHE A 794 12.41 -23.67 28.17
CA PHE A 794 11.93 -24.54 27.09
C PHE A 794 12.76 -24.34 25.81
N GLY A 795 12.70 -25.28 24.88
CA GLY A 795 13.43 -25.20 23.62
C GLY A 795 14.39 -26.37 23.35
N PRO A 796 15.23 -26.25 22.32
CA PRO A 796 16.27 -27.24 22.05
C PRO A 796 17.33 -27.22 23.15
N ALA A 797 17.93 -28.38 23.46
CA ALA A 797 18.92 -28.48 24.53
C ALA A 797 20.27 -27.79 24.21
N THR A 798 20.57 -27.59 22.93
CA THR A 798 21.77 -26.89 22.46
C THR A 798 21.44 -26.04 21.23
N TRP A 799 22.12 -24.90 21.08
CA TRP A 799 22.04 -23.99 19.94
C TRP A 799 23.43 -23.39 19.65
N LYS A 800 23.70 -22.91 18.43
CA LYS A 800 25.07 -22.60 17.97
C LYS A 800 25.33 -21.16 17.55
#